data_AF-A0A397DMJ6-F1
#
_entry.id   AF-A0A397DMJ6-F1
#
_cell.length_a   1.000
_cell.length_b   1.000
_cell.length_c   1.000
_cell.angle_alpha   90.00
_cell.angle_beta   90.00
_cell.angle_gamma   90.00
#
_symmetry.space_group_name_H-M   'P 1'
#
loop_
_entity.id
_entity.type
_entity.pdbx_description
1 polymer ?
#
loop_
_entity_poly.entity_id
_entity_poly.type
_entity_poly.pdbx_seq_one_letter_code
_entity_poly.pdbx_strand_id
1 'polypeptide(L)'
;MEVEYHSFEIDHVLPRKGVATDAAGKASRESSSSLWALSNIAIPLNYICIGLIITFPNAFIEYYPRQLGASDSQLSTIGVVRNLPWTFKVLYGVLADVFPIAGHRFKPYMVLGYAIASIFNLLLAQYADNMSVITFTTLLFFSMLGLIMVDVMADALLTYKAMAEPEGSRGHIQGTIYMLRFLTETVGYWGGSILSNRDSWGWGLSMGQCFGLLALLPVVTILPFLYFMDEPVVVTVLPFRGQMAMIWKMLCLRATWQPLSFIVLYHTLHTYNAAWGNFLQVRYAFNAFEYGSMAAVGSTVGFLGVFVYKRYLLDGGHWHFVYTFASVVIAIFSVANIVLVFRLNEPLGLPAYWFAMGDSAIMKFAYGVQYLPSAIMFTRVCPEGQEAVAYALLTGFSNLSGGFASTISNALLGIWPVQLEDMKAGEIDGIWKLTVVTSVIRLLALPFIPYLLPNSIEALDRLKQPHLASRVGGACAVAIYAFGFVWVVIVSFLAITSPCLQLVGDVIAEDLPPMEITPLSTIVPMSYVFDDVEHRTISGIIHLQYQVRRRQSCRRNLAKSSRVPLATTDAELREWHGAARGKVHSSEPDSSPIVVISPKYPPRRPQQQQQQHPLRLVICGPPAGGKGTQCERLVEKYGVVHLSTGDMLRAAIQVNSNTGLRAKQFMDAGTLVPDDLIVHVILERLQAPDCAQKGWLLDGFPRTPVQAKAMVDAGIVPDLVLVLHVPDDEVVARISGRRVDLTTGKTYHVTFNPPPPGVDVVQRSDDNEETIRVRLATYHANCDAVVDTFVPLSTILHVDGMLPKLDVVTQVDTGIQAIPTGVSTSPFKRQGLVEGEAKGFRSPKPQISFKEHHELMESPRPSGLRQISGKSTPRSTKLQAKIASTSDVPPLYESKPKNIQKQSSPIKTIAAPPKLVLCAPPAGGKGTQCDLLVRQFGMVHLSTGDMLRAAIKAGTDVGLQAKAFMDAGNLVPDELIIHAVLDRLKQPDCVERGWLLDGFPRSAGQAQAMLDGGISPSLVVVLNVPDDEVVSRIAGRRLDPATGKSYHVEFNPPPESVEVVQRSDDTEETIRVRLATYHEHCGAVVDSFASICRRLTVDGSLPKEDIASQIVQAMTSPGKNTKPSNPRQYHRDKSSMKHPLRLVICGPPAGGKGTQCERLVEKYGVVHL
;
A
#
# COMPACT_ATOMS: atom_id res chain seq x y z
N MET A 1 -21.67 -36.32 20.51
CA MET A 1 -21.69 -35.17 19.58
C MET A 1 -22.77 -34.16 19.97
N GLU A 2 -24.06 -34.48 19.99
CA GLU A 2 -25.12 -33.51 20.35
C GLU A 2 -24.92 -32.88 21.74
N VAL A 3 -24.50 -33.67 22.74
CA VAL A 3 -24.19 -33.20 24.11
C VAL A 3 -23.06 -32.14 24.17
N GLU A 4 -22.15 -32.09 23.19
CA GLU A 4 -21.11 -31.05 23.14
C GLU A 4 -21.64 -29.70 22.62
N TYR A 5 -22.73 -29.67 21.84
CA TYR A 5 -23.18 -28.42 21.22
C TYR A 5 -23.83 -27.43 22.20
N HIS A 6 -24.47 -27.92 23.26
CA HIS A 6 -24.93 -27.08 24.38
C HIS A 6 -23.78 -26.35 25.09
N SER A 7 -22.52 -26.83 24.99
CA SER A 7 -21.39 -26.14 25.60
C SER A 7 -21.01 -24.82 24.91
N PHE A 8 -21.60 -24.48 23.77
CA PHE A 8 -21.41 -23.20 23.08
C PHE A 8 -22.48 -22.15 23.39
N GLU A 9 -23.42 -22.43 24.29
CA GLU A 9 -24.16 -21.36 24.94
C GLU A 9 -23.15 -20.51 25.75
N ILE A 10 -23.20 -19.19 25.54
CA ILE A 10 -22.52 -18.22 26.39
C ILE A 10 -23.50 -17.91 27.51
N ASP A 11 -23.51 -18.76 28.53
CA ASP A 11 -24.13 -18.41 29.80
C ASP A 11 -23.57 -17.06 30.26
N HIS A 12 -24.45 -16.13 30.62
CA HIS A 12 -24.07 -14.84 31.16
C HIS A 12 -23.54 -15.02 32.59
N VAL A 13 -22.27 -15.46 32.72
CA VAL A 13 -21.64 -15.89 33.98
C VAL A 13 -21.66 -14.79 35.06
N LEU A 14 -21.77 -13.53 34.64
CA LEU A 14 -22.17 -12.43 35.49
C LEU A 14 -23.48 -11.84 34.94
N PRO A 15 -24.64 -12.04 35.59
CA PRO A 15 -25.85 -11.30 35.21
C PRO A 15 -25.60 -9.82 35.42
N ARG A 16 -25.81 -8.99 34.38
CA ARG A 16 -25.96 -7.54 34.56
C ARG A 16 -27.03 -7.33 35.63
N LYS A 17 -26.63 -6.72 36.74
CA LYS A 17 -27.39 -6.70 38.00
C LYS A 17 -28.86 -6.39 37.72
N GLY A 18 -29.75 -7.36 38.00
CA GLY A 18 -31.18 -7.21 37.74
C GLY A 18 -31.76 -6.13 38.65
N VAL A 19 -31.98 -4.94 38.11
CA VAL A 19 -32.39 -3.74 38.87
C VAL A 19 -33.74 -3.25 38.37
N ALA A 20 -34.70 -3.28 39.30
CA ALA A 20 -36.07 -2.73 39.32
C ALA A 20 -36.67 -2.18 38.00
N THR A 21 -37.80 -2.74 37.60
CA THR A 21 -38.61 -2.34 36.43
C THR A 21 -39.49 -1.10 36.67
N ASP A 22 -39.02 -0.15 37.49
CA ASP A 22 -39.84 0.97 37.98
C ASP A 22 -39.58 2.26 37.19
N ALA A 23 -40.62 3.08 37.01
CA ALA A 23 -40.55 4.30 36.21
C ALA A 23 -39.48 5.31 36.70
N ALA A 24 -39.28 5.40 38.03
CA ALA A 24 -38.22 6.22 38.62
C ALA A 24 -36.80 5.75 38.22
N GLY A 25 -36.60 4.43 38.08
CA GLY A 25 -35.37 3.83 37.56
C GLY A 25 -35.11 4.11 36.07
N LYS A 26 -36.12 4.60 35.34
CA LYS A 26 -35.99 5.02 33.94
C LYS A 26 -35.45 6.45 33.83
N ALA A 27 -35.91 7.36 34.68
CA ALA A 27 -35.40 8.73 34.76
C ALA A 27 -33.96 8.79 35.29
N SER A 28 -33.60 7.97 36.29
CA SER A 28 -32.21 7.88 36.76
C SER A 28 -31.28 7.20 35.74
N ARG A 29 -31.81 6.32 34.88
CA ARG A 29 -31.08 5.76 33.72
C ARG A 29 -30.65 6.83 32.73
N GLU A 30 -31.55 7.73 32.34
CA GLU A 30 -31.21 8.80 31.38
C GLU A 30 -30.12 9.72 31.94
N SER A 31 -30.23 10.13 33.20
CA SER A 31 -29.19 10.89 33.93
C SER A 31 -27.83 10.17 33.99
N SER A 32 -27.82 8.87 34.32
CA SER A 32 -26.58 8.08 34.45
C SER A 32 -26.00 7.57 33.12
N SER A 33 -26.78 7.60 32.03
CA SER A 33 -26.35 7.18 30.69
C SER A 33 -25.46 8.21 29.97
N SER A 34 -25.48 9.47 30.41
CA SER A 34 -24.70 10.53 29.76
C SER A 34 -23.20 10.30 29.92
N LEU A 35 -22.49 10.30 28.79
CA LEU A 35 -21.02 10.23 28.72
C LEU A 35 -20.33 11.38 29.50
N TRP A 36 -21.04 12.50 29.66
CA TRP A 36 -20.57 13.72 30.33
C TRP A 36 -20.98 13.81 31.81
N ALA A 37 -21.71 12.82 32.35
CA ALA A 37 -22.00 12.75 33.78
C ALA A 37 -20.70 12.55 34.60
N LEU A 38 -20.64 13.06 35.83
CA LEU A 38 -19.43 12.97 36.68
C LEU A 38 -18.95 11.53 36.92
N SER A 39 -19.86 10.54 36.87
CA SER A 39 -19.55 9.10 36.95
C SER A 39 -18.90 8.52 35.69
N ASN A 40 -19.07 9.17 34.54
CA ASN A 40 -18.57 8.71 33.23
C ASN A 40 -17.48 9.63 32.64
N ILE A 41 -17.35 10.88 33.11
CA ILE A 41 -16.48 11.93 32.52
C ILE A 41 -15.00 11.54 32.43
N ALA A 42 -14.54 10.64 33.28
CA ALA A 42 -13.21 10.06 33.19
C ALA A 42 -12.94 9.34 31.86
N ILE A 43 -13.97 8.80 31.19
CA ILE A 43 -13.83 8.13 29.89
C ILE A 43 -13.42 9.13 28.78
N PRO A 44 -14.17 10.20 28.46
CA PRO A 44 -13.73 11.19 27.47
C PRO A 44 -12.43 11.89 27.89
N LEU A 45 -12.22 12.22 29.18
CA LEU A 45 -10.98 12.83 29.66
C LEU A 45 -9.74 11.94 29.46
N ASN A 46 -9.90 10.62 29.62
CA ASN A 46 -8.85 9.64 29.36
C ASN A 46 -8.45 9.61 27.87
N TYR A 47 -9.40 9.56 26.94
CA TYR A 47 -9.09 9.58 25.51
C TYR A 47 -8.57 10.95 25.02
N ILE A 48 -8.99 12.06 25.64
CA ILE A 48 -8.36 13.38 25.47
C ILE A 48 -6.87 13.30 25.82
N CYS A 49 -6.56 12.80 27.03
CA CYS A 49 -5.22 12.72 27.59
C CYS A 49 -4.31 11.77 26.78
N ILE A 50 -4.79 10.56 26.44
CA ILE A 50 -4.06 9.59 25.61
C ILE A 50 -3.75 10.17 24.22
N GLY A 51 -4.71 10.81 23.56
CA GLY A 51 -4.50 11.39 22.23
C GLY A 51 -3.40 12.44 22.23
N LEU A 52 -3.37 13.32 23.24
CA LEU A 52 -2.30 14.31 23.43
C LEU A 52 -0.95 13.65 23.73
N ILE A 53 -0.86 12.74 24.71
CA ILE A 53 0.43 12.18 25.18
C ILE A 53 1.09 11.27 24.13
N ILE A 54 0.32 10.56 23.32
CA ILE A 54 0.89 9.72 22.24
C ILE A 54 1.46 10.58 21.11
N THR A 55 0.83 11.70 20.77
CA THR A 55 1.12 12.45 19.53
C THR A 55 1.98 13.69 19.71
N PHE A 56 1.87 14.39 20.85
CA PHE A 56 2.72 15.54 21.16
C PHE A 56 4.23 15.23 21.08
N PRO A 57 4.74 14.07 21.57
CA PRO A 57 6.13 13.68 21.37
C PRO A 57 6.53 13.46 19.90
N ASN A 58 5.61 13.07 19.01
CA ASN A 58 5.96 12.71 17.63
C ASN A 58 6.61 13.86 16.87
N ALA A 59 6.26 15.10 17.22
CA ALA A 59 6.85 16.29 16.61
C ALA A 59 8.34 16.50 16.91
N PHE A 60 8.87 15.89 17.98
CA PHE A 60 10.27 16.07 18.39
C PHE A 60 11.06 14.77 18.64
N ILE A 61 10.40 13.61 18.66
CA ILE A 61 11.04 12.30 18.85
C ILE A 61 12.08 11.97 17.76
N GLU A 62 11.98 12.59 16.58
CA GLU A 62 12.87 12.36 15.43
C GLU A 62 14.12 13.28 15.41
N TYR A 63 14.13 14.38 16.17
CA TYR A 63 15.26 15.31 16.22
C TYR A 63 15.90 15.46 17.59
N TYR A 64 15.12 15.35 18.68
CA TYR A 64 15.68 15.45 20.04
C TYR A 64 16.77 14.40 20.33
N PRO A 65 16.66 13.12 19.93
CA PRO A 65 17.76 12.18 20.16
C PRO A 65 18.99 12.48 19.31
N ARG A 66 18.83 13.10 18.12
CA ARG A 66 19.98 13.60 17.33
C ARG A 66 20.71 14.73 18.09
N GLN A 67 19.99 15.59 18.83
CA GLN A 67 20.61 16.57 19.74
C GLN A 67 21.36 15.89 20.91
N LEU A 68 20.93 14.70 21.35
CA LEU A 68 21.65 13.85 22.31
C LEU A 68 22.79 13.02 21.68
N GLY A 69 23.09 13.22 20.39
CA GLY A 69 24.16 12.52 19.67
C GLY A 69 23.78 11.14 19.10
N ALA A 70 22.50 10.82 18.94
CA ALA A 70 22.06 9.56 18.36
C ALA A 70 22.39 9.43 16.86
N SER A 71 22.90 8.26 16.46
CA SER A 71 22.98 7.87 15.04
C SER A 71 21.58 7.55 14.47
N ASP A 72 21.44 7.52 13.13
CA ASP A 72 20.16 7.17 12.50
C ASP A 72 19.72 5.73 12.84
N SER A 73 20.66 4.78 12.93
CA SER A 73 20.42 3.42 13.44
C SER A 73 19.94 3.38 14.91
N GLN A 74 20.35 4.36 15.73
CA GLN A 74 19.84 4.51 17.11
C GLN A 74 18.44 5.14 17.13
N LEU A 75 18.08 6.00 16.16
CA LEU A 75 16.70 6.51 16.02
C LEU A 75 15.72 5.40 15.63
N SER A 76 16.12 4.54 14.70
CA SER A 76 15.41 3.31 14.34
C SER A 76 15.19 2.43 15.57
N THR A 77 16.25 2.20 16.35
CA THR A 77 16.19 1.47 17.64
C THR A 77 15.25 2.15 18.65
N ILE A 78 15.28 3.48 18.79
CA ILE A 78 14.37 4.26 19.64
C ILE A 78 12.91 4.04 19.21
N GLY A 79 12.63 4.12 17.90
CA GLY A 79 11.30 3.91 17.35
C GLY A 79 10.75 2.51 17.65
N VAL A 80 11.59 1.48 17.54
CA VAL A 80 11.23 0.09 17.88
C VAL A 80 11.01 -0.07 19.38
N VAL A 81 11.95 0.36 20.23
CA VAL A 81 11.84 0.21 21.69
C VAL A 81 10.64 0.98 22.23
N ARG A 82 10.39 2.20 21.75
CA ARG A 82 9.20 3.01 22.09
C ARG A 82 7.89 2.27 21.77
N ASN A 83 7.84 1.53 20.66
CA ASN A 83 6.64 0.83 20.21
C ASN A 83 6.47 -0.57 20.80
N LEU A 84 7.52 -1.20 21.33
CA LEU A 84 7.48 -2.54 21.90
C LEU A 84 6.34 -2.77 22.93
N PRO A 85 5.98 -1.82 23.84
CA PRO A 85 4.84 -1.96 24.75
C PRO A 85 3.48 -2.27 24.10
N TRP A 86 3.24 -1.83 22.85
CA TRP A 86 2.00 -2.17 22.11
C TRP A 86 1.84 -3.68 21.86
N THR A 87 2.94 -4.43 21.89
CA THR A 87 2.97 -5.90 21.73
C THR A 87 2.48 -6.62 22.99
N PHE A 88 2.57 -5.97 24.16
CA PHE A 88 2.20 -6.54 25.46
C PHE A 88 0.75 -6.27 25.87
N LYS A 89 -0.09 -5.66 25.00
CA LYS A 89 -1.50 -5.32 25.30
C LYS A 89 -2.27 -6.43 26.01
N VAL A 90 -2.16 -7.68 25.53
CA VAL A 90 -2.85 -8.85 26.11
C VAL A 90 -2.46 -9.10 27.57
N LEU A 91 -1.21 -8.86 27.97
CA LEU A 91 -0.75 -9.05 29.34
C LEU A 91 -1.43 -8.07 30.30
N TYR A 92 -1.60 -6.80 29.89
CA TYR A 92 -2.34 -5.81 30.68
C TYR A 92 -3.82 -6.19 30.82
N GLY A 93 -4.44 -6.73 29.77
CA GLY A 93 -5.82 -7.23 29.81
C GLY A 93 -5.98 -8.44 30.75
N VAL A 94 -5.04 -9.40 30.71
CA VAL A 94 -5.00 -10.55 31.65
C VAL A 94 -4.86 -10.07 33.10
N LEU A 95 -4.03 -9.05 33.37
CA LEU A 95 -3.88 -8.52 34.73
C LEU A 95 -5.21 -7.97 35.28
N ALA A 96 -5.90 -7.13 34.51
CA ALA A 96 -7.18 -6.54 34.91
C ALA A 96 -8.29 -7.59 35.15
N ASP A 97 -8.37 -8.61 34.29
CA ASP A 97 -9.48 -9.56 34.30
C ASP A 97 -9.26 -10.76 35.25
N VAL A 98 -8.01 -11.08 35.59
CA VAL A 98 -7.66 -12.16 36.54
C VAL A 98 -7.42 -11.64 37.96
N PHE A 99 -6.93 -10.40 38.14
CA PHE A 99 -6.46 -9.90 39.44
C PHE A 99 -7.07 -8.54 39.87
N PRO A 100 -8.40 -8.35 39.86
CA PRO A 100 -9.03 -7.07 40.23
C PRO A 100 -8.63 -6.60 41.64
N ILE A 101 -8.05 -5.40 41.71
CA ILE A 101 -7.51 -4.82 42.93
C ILE A 101 -8.65 -4.17 43.72
N ALA A 102 -8.87 -4.61 44.96
CA ALA A 102 -10.00 -4.19 45.81
C ALA A 102 -11.39 -4.37 45.15
N GLY A 103 -11.54 -5.34 44.24
CA GLY A 103 -12.78 -5.59 43.49
C GLY A 103 -12.97 -4.72 42.24
N HIS A 104 -12.07 -3.78 41.97
CA HIS A 104 -12.06 -2.92 40.79
C HIS A 104 -11.16 -3.51 39.69
N ARG A 105 -11.64 -3.55 38.43
CA ARG A 105 -10.91 -4.16 37.29
C ARG A 105 -10.01 -3.18 36.54
N PHE A 106 -10.39 -1.90 36.41
CA PHE A 106 -9.74 -0.97 35.49
C PHE A 106 -9.09 0.21 36.23
N LYS A 107 -9.84 0.86 37.13
CA LYS A 107 -9.42 2.08 37.86
C LYS A 107 -8.06 1.98 38.57
N PRO A 108 -7.70 0.88 39.28
CA PRO A 108 -6.41 0.78 39.95
C PRO A 108 -5.24 0.71 38.96
N TYR A 109 -5.43 -0.01 37.85
CA TYR A 109 -4.45 -0.11 36.75
C TYR A 109 -4.33 1.20 35.97
N MET A 110 -5.42 1.97 35.82
CA MET A 110 -5.36 3.31 35.23
C MET A 110 -4.56 4.28 36.10
N VAL A 111 -4.78 4.28 37.42
CA VAL A 111 -4.00 5.09 38.37
C VAL A 111 -2.53 4.69 38.34
N LEU A 112 -2.21 3.39 38.37
CA LEU A 112 -0.85 2.88 38.29
C LEU A 112 -0.16 3.23 36.96
N GLY A 113 -0.85 3.06 35.83
CA GLY A 113 -0.31 3.34 34.50
C GLY A 113 -0.03 4.83 34.28
N TYR A 114 -0.94 5.70 34.71
CA TYR A 114 -0.71 7.14 34.69
C TYR A 114 0.37 7.58 35.69
N ALA A 115 0.48 6.96 36.87
CA ALA A 115 1.57 7.25 37.81
C ALA A 115 2.94 6.88 37.19
N ILE A 116 3.06 5.70 36.58
CA ILE A 116 4.26 5.27 35.85
C ILE A 116 4.59 6.27 34.72
N ALA A 117 3.63 6.55 33.83
CA ALA A 117 3.84 7.47 32.71
C ALA A 117 4.26 8.88 33.18
N SER A 118 3.62 9.40 34.24
CA SER A 118 3.93 10.71 34.80
C SER A 118 5.33 10.76 35.44
N ILE A 119 5.71 9.72 36.20
CA ILE A 119 7.04 9.63 36.83
C ILE A 119 8.14 9.53 35.77
N PHE A 120 7.98 8.68 34.76
CA PHE A 120 9.00 8.53 33.72
C PHE A 120 9.09 9.76 32.79
N ASN A 121 7.98 10.46 32.51
CA ASN A 121 8.01 11.76 31.85
C ASN A 121 8.65 12.85 32.74
N LEU A 122 8.47 12.80 34.07
CA LEU A 122 9.14 13.74 34.99
C LEU A 122 10.65 13.51 35.05
N LEU A 123 11.11 12.25 34.97
CA LEU A 123 12.53 11.92 34.85
C LEU A 123 13.10 12.38 33.49
N LEU A 124 12.38 12.15 32.38
CA LEU A 124 12.74 12.72 31.07
C LEU A 124 12.82 14.26 31.12
N ALA A 125 11.93 14.92 31.86
CA ALA A 125 11.94 16.36 32.05
C ALA A 125 13.14 16.86 32.86
N GLN A 126 13.47 16.17 33.96
CA GLN A 126 14.55 16.54 34.88
C GLN A 126 15.94 16.36 34.25
N TYR A 127 16.13 15.33 33.43
CA TYR A 127 17.42 15.03 32.82
C TYR A 127 17.58 15.52 31.37
N ALA A 128 16.58 16.23 30.83
CA ALA A 128 16.49 16.58 29.40
C ALA A 128 17.77 17.19 28.79
N ASP A 129 18.49 18.01 29.55
CA ASP A 129 19.68 18.74 29.08
C ASP A 129 20.99 17.94 29.23
N ASN A 130 20.98 16.80 29.95
CA ASN A 130 22.17 16.01 30.30
C ASN A 130 21.85 14.49 30.37
N MET A 131 21.39 13.91 29.27
CA MET A 131 20.92 12.52 29.21
C MET A 131 21.52 11.74 28.04
N SER A 132 21.97 10.50 28.27
CA SER A 132 22.45 9.64 27.19
C SER A 132 21.29 9.10 26.34
N VAL A 133 21.56 8.79 25.07
CA VAL A 133 20.59 8.18 24.13
C VAL A 133 19.97 6.90 24.73
N ILE A 134 20.77 6.06 25.41
CA ILE A 134 20.30 4.82 26.05
C ILE A 134 19.37 5.13 27.23
N THR A 135 19.73 6.11 28.06
CA THR A 135 18.89 6.57 29.18
C THR A 135 17.56 7.12 28.70
N PHE A 136 17.58 7.99 27.67
CA PHE A 136 16.38 8.52 27.02
C PHE A 136 15.47 7.39 26.51
N THR A 137 16.03 6.46 25.75
CA THR A 137 15.31 5.28 25.21
C THR A 137 14.65 4.45 26.32
N THR A 138 15.37 4.25 27.43
CA THR A 138 14.90 3.45 28.56
C THR A 138 13.76 4.14 29.33
N LEU A 139 13.88 5.43 29.63
CA LEU A 139 12.82 6.19 30.30
C LEU A 139 11.57 6.32 29.41
N LEU A 140 11.76 6.52 28.10
CA LEU A 140 10.70 6.55 27.10
C LEU A 140 9.95 5.22 27.02
N PHE A 141 10.64 4.07 27.07
CA PHE A 141 10.02 2.74 27.12
C PHE A 141 9.08 2.60 28.31
N PHE A 142 9.54 2.93 29.52
CA PHE A 142 8.71 2.81 30.73
C PHE A 142 7.56 3.83 30.77
N SER A 143 7.75 5.04 30.23
CA SER A 143 6.68 6.01 30.05
C SER A 143 5.56 5.46 29.13
N MET A 144 5.94 4.91 27.98
CA MET A 144 5.00 4.26 27.06
C MET A 144 4.35 3.02 27.69
N LEU A 145 5.09 2.20 28.44
CA LEU A 145 4.56 1.02 29.13
C LEU A 145 3.43 1.39 30.12
N GLY A 146 3.60 2.47 30.88
CA GLY A 146 2.54 3.02 31.73
C GLY A 146 1.30 3.43 30.91
N LEU A 147 1.53 4.15 29.81
CA LEU A 147 0.48 4.67 28.92
C LEU A 147 -0.31 3.57 28.19
N ILE A 148 0.34 2.52 27.68
CA ILE A 148 -0.34 1.41 26.98
C ILE A 148 -1.19 0.59 27.96
N MET A 149 -0.76 0.45 29.22
CA MET A 149 -1.61 -0.17 30.24
C MET A 149 -2.91 0.64 30.45
N VAL A 150 -2.85 1.98 30.45
CA VAL A 150 -4.06 2.82 30.52
C VAL A 150 -4.92 2.68 29.26
N ASP A 151 -4.32 2.68 28.06
CA ASP A 151 -5.03 2.54 26.78
C ASP A 151 -5.83 1.21 26.70
N VAL A 152 -5.30 0.11 27.25
CA VAL A 152 -6.04 -1.15 27.40
C VAL A 152 -7.21 -1.03 28.39
N MET A 153 -7.03 -0.37 29.54
CA MET A 153 -8.12 -0.15 30.50
C MET A 153 -9.20 0.79 29.92
N ALA A 154 -8.80 1.78 29.11
CA ALA A 154 -9.67 2.70 28.41
C ALA A 154 -10.63 1.96 27.47
N ASP A 155 -10.05 1.14 26.58
CA ASP A 155 -10.78 0.37 25.58
C ASP A 155 -11.66 -0.71 26.22
N ALA A 156 -11.25 -1.30 27.35
CA ALA A 156 -12.04 -2.26 28.11
C ALA A 156 -13.29 -1.62 28.74
N LEU A 157 -13.12 -0.48 29.42
CA LEU A 157 -14.23 0.27 30.02
C LEU A 157 -15.16 0.87 28.97
N LEU A 158 -14.60 1.36 27.86
CA LEU A 158 -15.37 1.81 26.70
C LEU A 158 -16.20 0.66 26.11
N THR A 159 -15.61 -0.52 25.92
CA THR A 159 -16.30 -1.74 25.45
C THR A 159 -17.44 -2.12 26.39
N TYR A 160 -17.22 -2.12 27.70
CA TYR A 160 -18.26 -2.39 28.70
C TYR A 160 -19.43 -1.39 28.64
N LYS A 161 -19.15 -0.08 28.58
CA LYS A 161 -20.21 0.96 28.52
C LYS A 161 -20.91 0.98 27.16
N ALA A 162 -20.20 0.74 26.05
CA ALA A 162 -20.80 0.63 24.71
C ALA A 162 -21.68 -0.62 24.55
N MET A 163 -21.32 -1.74 25.19
CA MET A 163 -22.19 -2.91 25.30
C MET A 163 -23.46 -2.68 26.13
N ALA A 164 -23.61 -1.52 26.80
CA ALA A 164 -24.83 -1.08 27.46
C ALA A 164 -25.72 -0.15 26.61
N GLU A 165 -25.31 0.23 25.39
CA GLU A 165 -26.13 1.07 24.50
C GLU A 165 -27.41 0.36 24.02
N PRO A 166 -28.56 1.07 23.95
CA PRO A 166 -29.77 0.62 23.28
C PRO A 166 -29.51 0.18 21.83
N GLU A 167 -30.21 -0.85 21.35
CA GLU A 167 -29.80 -1.57 20.15
C GLU A 167 -29.67 -0.68 18.90
N GLY A 168 -30.60 0.25 18.71
CA GLY A 168 -30.62 1.23 17.62
C GLY A 168 -29.69 2.44 17.79
N SER A 169 -28.85 2.49 18.83
CA SER A 169 -27.81 3.52 19.01
C SER A 169 -26.43 2.93 19.36
N ARG A 170 -26.21 1.64 19.10
CA ARG A 170 -24.95 0.95 19.42
C ARG A 170 -23.82 1.34 18.48
N GLY A 171 -22.83 2.05 19.03
CA GLY A 171 -21.66 2.59 18.32
C GLY A 171 -21.53 4.11 18.46
N HIS A 172 -22.52 4.83 19.02
CA HIS A 172 -22.48 6.29 19.12
C HIS A 172 -21.56 6.77 20.24
N ILE A 173 -21.47 6.07 21.37
CA ILE A 173 -20.47 6.30 22.42
C ILE A 173 -19.07 6.06 21.85
N GLN A 174 -18.83 4.91 21.20
CA GLN A 174 -17.52 4.62 20.58
C GLN A 174 -17.14 5.66 19.53
N GLY A 175 -18.06 5.99 18.62
CA GLY A 175 -17.84 7.01 17.60
C GLY A 175 -17.65 8.41 18.16
N THR A 176 -18.20 8.72 19.34
CA THR A 176 -17.95 10.01 20.02
C THR A 176 -16.59 10.02 20.70
N ILE A 177 -16.22 8.94 21.36
CA ILE A 177 -14.93 8.80 22.06
C ILE A 177 -13.75 8.74 21.09
N TYR A 178 -13.82 7.97 20.00
CA TYR A 178 -12.75 7.91 19.02
C TYR A 178 -12.68 9.18 18.14
N MET A 179 -13.80 9.85 17.85
CA MET A 179 -13.80 11.20 17.26
C MET A 179 -13.08 12.21 18.17
N LEU A 180 -13.29 12.13 19.49
CA LEU A 180 -12.61 12.97 20.47
C LEU A 180 -11.11 12.63 20.56
N ARG A 181 -10.74 11.35 20.53
CA ARG A 181 -9.34 10.89 20.45
C ARG A 181 -8.63 11.47 19.21
N PHE A 182 -9.19 11.31 18.02
CA PHE A 182 -8.56 11.82 16.78
C PHE A 182 -8.45 13.36 16.77
N LEU A 183 -9.40 14.07 17.40
CA LEU A 183 -9.31 15.52 17.58
C LEU A 183 -8.15 15.90 18.50
N THR A 184 -7.94 15.20 19.62
CA THR A 184 -6.84 15.51 20.53
C THR A 184 -5.49 14.97 20.08
N GLU A 185 -5.46 13.91 19.28
CA GLU A 185 -4.29 13.52 18.48
C GLU A 185 -3.88 14.65 17.52
N THR A 186 -4.86 15.27 16.84
CA THR A 186 -4.59 16.43 15.96
C THR A 186 -4.01 17.60 16.76
N VAL A 187 -4.62 17.96 17.90
CA VAL A 187 -4.11 19.02 18.79
C VAL A 187 -2.72 18.68 19.35
N GLY A 188 -2.43 17.40 19.62
CA GLY A 188 -1.12 16.96 20.09
C GLY A 188 -0.03 17.13 19.04
N TYR A 189 -0.25 16.68 17.80
CA TYR A 189 0.71 16.88 16.70
C TYR A 189 1.01 18.36 16.45
N TRP A 190 -0.02 19.22 16.37
CA TRP A 190 0.16 20.65 16.15
C TRP A 190 0.81 21.33 17.36
N GLY A 191 0.34 21.02 18.57
CA GLY A 191 0.87 21.56 19.82
C GLY A 191 2.34 21.21 20.04
N GLY A 192 2.74 19.96 19.76
CA GLY A 192 4.13 19.54 19.79
C GLY A 192 4.99 20.29 18.78
N SER A 193 4.55 20.31 17.51
CA SER A 193 5.29 20.96 16.41
C SER A 193 5.46 22.48 16.60
N ILE A 194 4.49 23.12 17.25
CA ILE A 194 4.52 24.56 17.57
C ILE A 194 5.41 24.81 18.79
N LEU A 195 5.24 24.04 19.87
CA LEU A 195 5.87 24.37 21.16
C LEU A 195 7.31 23.86 21.30
N SER A 196 7.73 22.81 20.59
CA SER A 196 9.10 22.29 20.69
C SER A 196 10.13 23.08 19.86
N ASN A 197 9.68 23.97 18.96
CA ASN A 197 10.51 24.75 18.03
C ASN A 197 11.13 26.02 18.66
N ARG A 198 11.46 25.98 19.96
CA ARG A 198 11.97 27.14 20.72
C ARG A 198 13.22 27.76 20.12
N ASP A 199 14.19 26.93 19.71
CA ASP A 199 15.46 27.40 19.13
C ASP A 199 15.28 27.96 17.72
N SER A 200 14.22 27.56 17.03
CA SER A 200 13.83 27.99 15.68
C SER A 200 13.15 29.35 15.69
N TRP A 201 12.30 29.62 16.69
CA TRP A 201 11.39 30.78 16.71
C TRP A 201 11.69 31.79 17.82
N GLY A 202 12.61 31.49 18.74
CA GLY A 202 12.93 32.33 19.91
C GLY A 202 11.90 32.27 21.03
N TRP A 203 10.72 31.68 20.78
CA TRP A 203 9.67 31.40 21.76
C TRP A 203 9.23 29.94 21.62
N GLY A 204 8.82 29.33 22.73
CA GLY A 204 8.49 27.91 22.82
C GLY A 204 8.91 27.33 24.16
N LEU A 205 8.80 26.01 24.30
CA LEU A 205 9.20 25.24 25.48
C LEU A 205 10.59 24.61 25.26
N SER A 206 11.39 24.46 26.32
CA SER A 206 12.55 23.55 26.27
C SER A 206 12.09 22.09 26.29
N MET A 207 12.97 21.16 25.93
CA MET A 207 12.68 19.71 26.01
C MET A 207 12.26 19.29 27.43
N GLY A 208 12.93 19.81 28.46
CA GLY A 208 12.52 19.60 29.85
C GLY A 208 11.10 20.09 30.14
N GLN A 209 10.70 21.24 29.59
CA GLN A 209 9.34 21.77 29.72
C GLN A 209 8.31 20.95 28.90
N CYS A 210 8.67 20.43 27.72
CA CYS A 210 7.84 19.52 26.93
C CYS A 210 7.54 18.21 27.67
N PHE A 211 8.56 17.54 28.22
CA PHE A 211 8.35 16.33 29.03
C PHE A 211 7.66 16.65 30.37
N GLY A 212 7.91 17.82 30.96
CA GLY A 212 7.21 18.29 32.17
C GLY A 212 5.72 18.48 31.95
N LEU A 213 5.31 19.01 30.78
CA LEU A 213 3.90 19.11 30.38
C LEU A 213 3.26 17.72 30.26
N LEU A 214 3.95 16.76 29.64
CA LEU A 214 3.50 15.37 29.52
C LEU A 214 3.44 14.63 30.86
N ALA A 215 4.25 15.02 31.85
CA ALA A 215 4.20 14.50 33.21
C ALA A 215 3.02 15.07 34.02
N LEU A 216 2.70 16.35 33.82
CA LEU A 216 1.60 17.03 34.53
C LEU A 216 0.22 16.71 33.94
N LEU A 217 0.13 16.43 32.64
CA LEU A 217 -1.17 16.28 31.96
C LEU A 217 -2.07 15.18 32.58
N PRO A 218 -1.59 13.96 32.90
CA PRO A 218 -2.40 12.97 33.61
C PRO A 218 -2.86 13.41 35.01
N VAL A 219 -1.95 14.07 35.73
CA VAL A 219 -2.12 14.49 37.13
C VAL A 219 -3.20 15.57 37.24
N VAL A 220 -3.31 16.45 36.25
CA VAL A 220 -4.31 17.52 36.22
C VAL A 220 -5.63 17.08 35.56
N THR A 221 -5.58 16.35 34.45
CA THR A 221 -6.79 16.17 33.60
C THR A 221 -7.62 14.94 33.89
N ILE A 222 -7.07 13.89 34.51
CA ILE A 222 -7.75 12.58 34.61
C ILE A 222 -7.59 11.90 35.97
N LEU A 223 -6.42 11.93 36.61
CA LEU A 223 -6.25 11.31 37.95
C LEU A 223 -7.26 11.80 39.00
N PRO A 224 -7.68 13.09 39.07
CA PRO A 224 -8.73 13.54 39.99
C PRO A 224 -10.12 12.97 39.66
N PHE A 225 -10.42 12.75 38.37
CA PHE A 225 -11.72 12.29 37.89
C PHE A 225 -11.89 10.77 37.97
N LEU A 226 -10.79 10.00 37.96
CA LEU A 226 -10.84 8.56 38.22
C LEU A 226 -11.49 8.22 39.56
N TYR A 227 -11.38 9.08 40.58
CA TYR A 227 -12.06 8.86 41.87
C TYR A 227 -13.58 8.72 41.71
N PHE A 228 -14.21 9.56 40.87
CA PHE A 228 -15.66 9.56 40.63
C PHE A 228 -16.12 8.53 39.59
N MET A 229 -15.18 7.95 38.82
CA MET A 229 -15.46 7.00 37.75
C MET A 229 -16.20 5.75 38.26
N ASP A 230 -17.33 5.44 37.62
CA ASP A 230 -18.18 4.26 37.83
C ASP A 230 -17.73 3.11 36.91
N GLU A 231 -17.43 1.96 37.52
CA GLU A 231 -16.98 0.72 36.86
C GLU A 231 -17.62 -0.52 37.51
N PRO A 232 -17.69 -1.67 36.81
CA PRO A 232 -18.27 -2.88 37.37
C PRO A 232 -17.38 -3.48 38.48
N VAL A 233 -17.83 -3.36 39.73
CA VAL A 233 -17.21 -4.05 40.89
C VAL A 233 -17.47 -5.56 40.78
N VAL A 234 -16.41 -6.36 40.74
CA VAL A 234 -16.49 -7.82 40.56
C VAL A 234 -16.39 -8.54 41.90
N VAL A 235 -17.45 -9.30 42.23
CA VAL A 235 -17.55 -10.10 43.46
C VAL A 235 -16.94 -11.51 43.29
N THR A 236 -17.02 -12.09 42.09
CA THR A 236 -16.50 -13.43 41.77
C THR A 236 -15.74 -13.41 40.46
N VAL A 237 -14.45 -13.70 40.53
CA VAL A 237 -13.54 -13.80 39.37
C VAL A 237 -13.52 -15.24 38.88
N LEU A 238 -13.63 -15.47 37.56
CA LEU A 238 -13.41 -16.80 37.01
C LEU A 238 -11.95 -17.21 37.18
N PRO A 239 -11.63 -18.45 37.61
CA PRO A 239 -10.26 -18.95 37.59
C PRO A 239 -9.64 -18.85 36.20
N PHE A 240 -8.32 -18.61 36.12
CA PHE A 240 -7.59 -18.41 34.85
C PHE A 240 -7.94 -19.42 33.75
N ARG A 241 -8.05 -20.72 34.09
CA ARG A 241 -8.45 -21.78 33.16
C ARG A 241 -9.87 -21.58 32.58
N GLY A 242 -10.80 -21.07 33.38
CA GLY A 242 -12.15 -20.71 32.94
C GLY A 242 -12.16 -19.48 32.03
N GLN A 243 -11.31 -18.48 32.32
CA GLN A 243 -11.16 -17.31 31.44
C GLN A 243 -10.60 -17.69 30.07
N MET A 244 -9.50 -18.47 30.04
CA MET A 244 -8.93 -18.96 28.78
C MET A 244 -9.92 -19.84 28.00
N ALA A 245 -10.82 -20.56 28.67
CA ALA A 245 -11.89 -21.31 28.00
C ALA A 245 -12.96 -20.40 27.36
N MET A 246 -13.29 -19.25 27.97
CA MET A 246 -14.20 -18.27 27.38
C MET A 246 -13.57 -17.52 26.20
N ILE A 247 -12.30 -17.12 26.30
CA ILE A 247 -11.56 -16.56 25.16
C ILE A 247 -11.40 -17.57 24.02
N TRP A 248 -11.19 -18.86 24.33
CA TRP A 248 -11.23 -19.92 23.32
C TRP A 248 -12.61 -20.07 22.66
N LYS A 249 -13.71 -20.04 23.43
CA LYS A 249 -15.07 -20.00 22.85
C LYS A 249 -15.25 -18.80 21.93
N MET A 250 -14.84 -17.59 22.36
CA MET A 250 -14.89 -16.36 21.58
C MET A 250 -14.16 -16.51 20.24
N LEU A 251 -12.90 -16.97 20.25
CA LEU A 251 -12.12 -17.18 19.03
C LEU A 251 -12.71 -18.26 18.10
N CYS A 252 -13.44 -19.24 18.64
CA CYS A 252 -14.15 -20.22 17.82
C CYS A 252 -15.38 -19.64 17.10
N LEU A 253 -15.99 -18.54 17.56
CA LEU A 253 -17.15 -17.93 16.91
C LEU A 253 -16.76 -17.40 15.51
N ARG A 254 -17.62 -17.64 14.52
CA ARG A 254 -17.40 -17.14 13.15
C ARG A 254 -17.44 -15.61 13.07
N ALA A 255 -18.24 -14.96 13.91
CA ALA A 255 -18.20 -13.50 14.11
C ALA A 255 -16.83 -12.98 14.58
N THR A 256 -15.99 -13.83 15.20
CA THR A 256 -14.67 -13.44 15.67
C THR A 256 -13.60 -13.77 14.66
N TRP A 257 -13.38 -15.06 14.33
CA TRP A 257 -12.22 -15.43 13.50
C TRP A 257 -12.34 -14.96 12.04
N GLN A 258 -13.55 -14.79 11.49
CA GLN A 258 -13.72 -14.41 10.08
C GLN A 258 -13.36 -12.93 9.82
N PRO A 259 -13.91 -11.94 10.56
CA PRO A 259 -13.50 -10.54 10.39
C PRO A 259 -12.06 -10.30 10.87
N LEU A 260 -11.59 -11.06 11.86
CA LEU A 260 -10.20 -10.99 12.33
C LEU A 260 -9.22 -11.47 11.25
N SER A 261 -9.55 -12.55 10.53
CA SER A 261 -8.79 -13.00 9.36
C SER A 261 -8.79 -11.96 8.23
N PHE A 262 -9.92 -11.25 8.01
CA PHE A 262 -9.94 -10.11 7.11
C PHE A 262 -8.98 -9.00 7.56
N ILE A 263 -9.06 -8.55 8.81
CA ILE A 263 -8.25 -7.44 9.33
C ILE A 263 -6.76 -7.76 9.26
N VAL A 264 -6.36 -9.00 9.59
CA VAL A 264 -4.95 -9.43 9.47
C VAL A 264 -4.47 -9.39 8.02
N LEU A 265 -5.23 -9.98 7.10
CA LEU A 265 -4.91 -9.98 5.67
C LEU A 265 -4.87 -8.55 5.10
N TYR A 266 -5.87 -7.74 5.44
CA TYR A 266 -6.04 -6.37 4.98
C TYR A 266 -4.87 -5.48 5.40
N HIS A 267 -4.55 -5.44 6.70
CA HIS A 267 -3.44 -4.63 7.20
C HIS A 267 -2.07 -5.16 6.73
N THR A 268 -1.89 -6.47 6.59
CA THR A 268 -0.63 -7.04 6.05
C THR A 268 -0.42 -6.64 4.59
N LEU A 269 -1.49 -6.65 3.78
CA LEU A 269 -1.47 -6.19 2.39
C LEU A 269 -1.41 -4.66 2.25
N HIS A 270 -1.57 -3.90 3.34
CA HIS A 270 -1.30 -2.46 3.38
C HIS A 270 0.19 -2.14 3.57
N THR A 271 1.05 -2.94 2.93
CA THR A 271 2.47 -2.65 2.70
C THR A 271 2.65 -1.24 2.11
N TYR A 272 3.62 -0.50 2.60
CA TYR A 272 4.02 0.81 2.09
C TYR A 272 5.39 0.72 1.40
N ASN A 273 5.83 1.80 0.77
CA ASN A 273 7.19 1.90 0.26
C ASN A 273 8.11 2.42 1.38
N ALA A 274 8.92 1.55 2.02
CA ALA A 274 9.85 1.97 3.08
C ALA A 274 10.91 2.98 2.61
N ALA A 275 11.30 2.94 1.33
CA ALA A 275 12.27 3.90 0.76
C ALA A 275 11.68 5.32 0.58
N TRP A 276 10.37 5.53 0.77
CA TRP A 276 9.70 6.78 0.43
C TRP A 276 10.15 8.00 1.24
N GLY A 277 10.41 7.84 2.55
CA GLY A 277 10.94 8.92 3.39
C GLY A 277 12.35 9.33 2.96
N ASN A 278 13.25 8.36 2.83
CA ASN A 278 14.62 8.58 2.34
C ASN A 278 14.61 9.22 0.94
N PHE A 279 13.68 8.82 0.07
CA PHE A 279 13.51 9.42 -1.26
C PHE A 279 13.09 10.89 -1.20
N LEU A 280 12.09 11.25 -0.39
CA LEU A 280 11.68 12.66 -0.23
C LEU A 280 12.81 13.51 0.39
N GLN A 281 13.55 12.96 1.36
CA GLN A 281 14.70 13.63 1.97
C GLN A 281 15.84 13.87 0.97
N VAL A 282 16.25 12.86 0.19
CA VAL A 282 17.37 13.00 -0.77
C VAL A 282 16.96 13.77 -2.03
N ARG A 283 15.79 13.49 -2.60
CA ARG A 283 15.38 14.01 -3.91
C ARG A 283 14.79 15.42 -3.85
N TYR A 284 14.25 15.82 -2.71
CA TYR A 284 13.56 17.10 -2.50
C TYR A 284 14.02 17.89 -1.26
N ALA A 285 15.01 17.39 -0.50
CA ALA A 285 15.57 18.06 0.68
C ALA A 285 14.55 18.40 1.78
N PHE A 286 13.51 17.56 1.94
CA PHE A 286 12.47 17.76 2.96
C PHE A 286 13.07 17.83 4.37
N ASN A 287 12.68 18.86 5.12
CA ASN A 287 13.17 19.13 6.47
C ASN A 287 12.21 18.63 7.57
N ALA A 288 12.65 18.64 8.83
CA ALA A 288 11.88 18.11 9.96
C ALA A 288 10.51 18.80 10.17
N PHE A 289 10.37 20.09 9.86
CA PHE A 289 9.08 20.78 9.92
C PHE A 289 8.15 20.32 8.80
N GLU A 290 8.65 20.00 7.60
CA GLU A 290 7.85 19.46 6.50
C GLU A 290 7.30 18.07 6.84
N TYR A 291 8.11 17.19 7.44
CA TYR A 291 7.62 15.90 7.96
C TYR A 291 6.61 16.06 9.12
N GLY A 292 6.91 16.91 10.11
CA GLY A 292 6.02 17.15 11.24
C GLY A 292 4.66 17.73 10.82
N SER A 293 4.66 18.69 9.87
CA SER A 293 3.43 19.27 9.32
C SER A 293 2.68 18.29 8.41
N MET A 294 3.36 17.45 7.62
CA MET A 294 2.72 16.34 6.90
C MET A 294 2.00 15.36 7.84
N ALA A 295 2.56 15.09 9.02
CA ALA A 295 1.92 14.27 10.05
C ALA A 295 0.74 14.98 10.73
N ALA A 296 0.87 16.27 11.04
CA ALA A 296 -0.16 17.09 11.68
C ALA A 296 -1.39 17.35 10.78
N VAL A 297 -1.16 17.69 9.51
CA VAL A 297 -2.22 17.78 8.49
C VAL A 297 -2.86 16.42 8.25
N GLY A 298 -2.05 15.36 8.16
CA GLY A 298 -2.54 13.98 8.11
C GLY A 298 -3.49 13.66 9.27
N SER A 299 -3.13 14.00 10.51
CA SER A 299 -3.99 13.79 11.68
C SER A 299 -5.31 14.57 11.58
N THR A 300 -5.25 15.85 11.17
CA THR A 300 -6.42 16.71 10.94
C THR A 300 -7.41 16.08 9.94
N VAL A 301 -6.88 15.54 8.84
CA VAL A 301 -7.69 14.91 7.78
C VAL A 301 -8.16 13.50 8.20
N GLY A 302 -7.41 12.79 9.03
CA GLY A 302 -7.86 11.54 9.66
C GLY A 302 -9.03 11.76 10.62
N PHE A 303 -9.02 12.84 11.40
CA PHE A 303 -10.17 13.27 12.21
C PHE A 303 -11.41 13.55 11.33
N LEU A 304 -11.22 14.23 10.18
CA LEU A 304 -12.31 14.42 9.21
C LEU A 304 -12.84 13.08 8.67
N GLY A 305 -11.98 12.08 8.44
CA GLY A 305 -12.39 10.73 8.07
C GLY A 305 -13.28 10.06 9.12
N VAL A 306 -12.89 10.10 10.41
CA VAL A 306 -13.72 9.59 11.52
C VAL A 306 -15.04 10.35 11.62
N PHE A 307 -15.01 11.69 11.47
CA PHE A 307 -16.22 12.51 11.49
C PHE A 307 -17.18 12.17 10.35
N VAL A 308 -16.68 12.03 9.11
CA VAL A 308 -17.47 11.64 7.93
C VAL A 308 -18.10 10.26 8.14
N TYR A 309 -17.32 9.27 8.59
CA TYR A 309 -17.88 7.94 8.89
C TYR A 309 -18.97 8.03 9.96
N LYS A 310 -18.70 8.69 11.09
CA LYS A 310 -19.66 8.85 12.19
C LYS A 310 -20.94 9.58 11.76
N ARG A 311 -20.83 10.57 10.87
CA ARG A 311 -21.95 11.44 10.46
C ARG A 311 -22.83 10.86 9.36
N TYR A 312 -22.30 9.97 8.51
CA TYR A 312 -22.98 9.51 7.29
C TYR A 312 -22.96 8.00 7.04
N LEU A 313 -22.05 7.22 7.66
CA LEU A 313 -21.83 5.80 7.34
C LEU A 313 -22.08 4.85 8.52
N LEU A 314 -22.03 5.35 9.76
CA LEU A 314 -22.26 4.57 10.99
C LEU A 314 -23.61 3.83 10.96
N ASP A 315 -24.69 4.57 10.71
CA ASP A 315 -26.07 4.07 10.77
C ASP A 315 -26.42 3.16 9.58
N GLY A 316 -25.69 3.28 8.47
CA GLY A 316 -26.00 2.60 7.20
C GLY A 316 -25.41 1.19 7.06
N GLY A 317 -24.48 0.78 7.93
CA GLY A 317 -23.93 -0.58 7.89
C GLY A 317 -23.20 -0.95 6.58
N HIS A 318 -22.40 -0.02 6.04
CA HIS A 318 -21.75 -0.13 4.72
C HIS A 318 -20.26 -0.50 4.80
N TRP A 319 -19.86 -1.50 5.60
CA TRP A 319 -18.43 -1.80 5.82
C TRP A 319 -17.73 -2.33 4.56
N HIS A 320 -18.42 -3.04 3.67
CA HIS A 320 -17.86 -3.45 2.37
C HIS A 320 -17.49 -2.23 1.52
N PHE A 321 -18.37 -1.24 1.43
CA PHE A 321 -18.11 0.01 0.71
C PHE A 321 -16.92 0.76 1.32
N VAL A 322 -16.89 0.91 2.65
CA VAL A 322 -15.81 1.62 3.35
C VAL A 322 -14.43 1.03 3.05
N TYR A 323 -14.26 -0.29 3.19
CA TYR A 323 -12.97 -0.92 2.92
C TYR A 323 -12.63 -0.94 1.42
N THR A 324 -13.62 -1.06 0.54
CA THR A 324 -13.41 -1.02 -0.92
C THR A 324 -12.99 0.36 -1.40
N PHE A 325 -13.75 1.40 -1.05
CA PHE A 325 -13.47 2.80 -1.38
C PHE A 325 -12.09 3.22 -0.89
N ALA A 326 -11.79 2.96 0.38
CA ALA A 326 -10.50 3.30 0.97
C ALA A 326 -9.34 2.56 0.29
N SER A 327 -9.46 1.26 -0.01
CA SER A 327 -8.43 0.51 -0.76
C SER A 327 -8.14 1.12 -2.14
N VAL A 328 -9.20 1.47 -2.88
CA VAL A 328 -9.09 2.05 -4.23
C VAL A 328 -8.47 3.44 -4.18
N VAL A 329 -8.92 4.31 -3.27
CA VAL A 329 -8.38 5.66 -3.09
C VAL A 329 -6.91 5.61 -2.64
N ILE A 330 -6.58 4.76 -1.66
CA ILE A 330 -5.21 4.52 -1.21
C ILE A 330 -4.33 4.08 -2.39
N ALA A 331 -4.80 3.14 -3.22
CA ALA A 331 -4.01 2.66 -4.37
C ALA A 331 -3.80 3.74 -5.43
N ILE A 332 -4.83 4.55 -5.74
CA ILE A 332 -4.73 5.65 -6.72
C ILE A 332 -3.69 6.68 -6.29
N PHE A 333 -3.74 7.16 -5.04
CA PHE A 333 -2.79 8.17 -4.54
C PHE A 333 -1.38 7.59 -4.38
N SER A 334 -1.28 6.32 -3.95
CA SER A 334 -0.01 5.57 -3.88
C SER A 334 0.66 5.41 -5.25
N VAL A 335 -0.10 5.22 -6.34
CA VAL A 335 0.44 5.27 -7.71
C VAL A 335 0.76 6.70 -8.13
N ALA A 336 -0.04 7.69 -7.72
CA ALA A 336 0.19 9.09 -8.07
C ALA A 336 1.54 9.63 -7.56
N ASN A 337 2.11 9.06 -6.50
CA ASN A 337 3.49 9.33 -6.04
C ASN A 337 4.57 9.18 -7.13
N ILE A 338 4.32 8.42 -8.20
CA ILE A 338 5.19 8.33 -9.39
C ILE A 338 5.42 9.70 -10.06
N VAL A 339 4.48 10.64 -9.93
CA VAL A 339 4.62 12.04 -10.37
C VAL A 339 5.84 12.70 -9.71
N LEU A 340 6.09 12.45 -8.42
CA LEU A 340 7.27 12.94 -7.72
C LEU A 340 8.53 12.12 -8.01
N VAL A 341 8.43 10.84 -8.40
CA VAL A 341 9.61 10.05 -8.77
C VAL A 341 10.23 10.58 -10.08
N PHE A 342 9.40 10.87 -11.08
CA PHE A 342 9.83 11.40 -12.37
C PHE A 342 9.81 12.94 -12.47
N ARG A 343 9.62 13.67 -11.35
CA ARG A 343 9.55 15.15 -11.30
C ARG A 343 8.50 15.78 -12.23
N LEU A 344 7.44 15.05 -12.56
CA LEU A 344 6.34 15.51 -13.40
C LEU A 344 5.52 16.64 -12.75
N ASN A 345 5.69 16.86 -11.44
CA ASN A 345 5.14 18.01 -10.73
C ASN A 345 5.79 19.35 -11.13
N GLU A 346 7.08 19.35 -11.51
CA GLU A 346 7.84 20.56 -11.86
C GLU A 346 7.27 21.30 -13.09
N PRO A 347 7.05 20.65 -14.26
CA PRO A 347 6.42 21.31 -15.42
C PRO A 347 4.94 21.63 -15.21
N LEU A 348 4.28 21.04 -14.20
CA LEU A 348 2.91 21.37 -13.80
C LEU A 348 2.85 22.55 -12.81
N GLY A 349 3.99 23.09 -12.36
CA GLY A 349 4.05 24.15 -11.36
C GLY A 349 3.64 23.71 -9.95
N LEU A 350 3.59 22.41 -9.67
CA LEU A 350 3.15 21.83 -8.41
C LEU A 350 4.35 21.62 -7.46
N PRO A 351 4.42 22.30 -6.29
CA PRO A 351 5.51 22.09 -5.35
C PRO A 351 5.42 20.70 -4.70
N ALA A 352 6.57 20.00 -4.61
CA ALA A 352 6.62 18.61 -4.14
C ALA A 352 6.06 18.42 -2.72
N TYR A 353 6.28 19.37 -1.82
CA TYR A 353 5.73 19.37 -0.45
C TYR A 353 4.20 19.21 -0.42
N TRP A 354 3.47 20.06 -1.15
CA TRP A 354 1.99 20.01 -1.18
C TRP A 354 1.47 18.70 -1.77
N PHE A 355 2.18 18.11 -2.74
CA PHE A 355 1.83 16.81 -3.30
C PHE A 355 2.04 15.66 -2.30
N ALA A 356 3.22 15.59 -1.67
CA ALA A 356 3.55 14.56 -0.69
C ALA A 356 2.66 14.66 0.58
N MET A 357 2.32 15.89 1.00
CA MET A 357 1.33 16.14 2.05
C MET A 357 -0.06 15.63 1.68
N GLY A 358 -0.43 15.66 0.39
CA GLY A 358 -1.65 15.07 -0.14
C GLY A 358 -1.73 13.55 0.07
N ASP A 359 -0.66 12.82 -0.22
CA ASP A 359 -0.59 11.37 0.05
C ASP A 359 -0.74 11.05 1.55
N SER A 360 -0.01 11.76 2.42
CA SER A 360 -0.18 11.66 3.88
C SER A 360 -1.62 11.92 4.33
N ALA A 361 -2.25 12.96 3.79
CA ALA A 361 -3.64 13.32 4.08
C ALA A 361 -4.64 12.25 3.64
N ILE A 362 -4.51 11.69 2.43
CA ILE A 362 -5.40 10.64 1.93
C ILE A 362 -5.21 9.34 2.72
N MET A 363 -3.97 8.93 2.99
CA MET A 363 -3.67 7.73 3.79
C MET A 363 -4.30 7.82 5.19
N LYS A 364 -4.24 9.00 5.83
CA LYS A 364 -4.87 9.22 7.14
C LYS A 364 -6.40 9.37 7.06
N PHE A 365 -6.95 9.99 6.00
CA PHE A 365 -8.39 10.03 5.76
C PHE A 365 -8.98 8.61 5.74
N ALA A 366 -8.41 7.76 4.88
CA ALA A 366 -8.85 6.39 4.69
C ALA A 366 -8.77 5.57 5.98
N TYR A 367 -7.67 5.70 6.73
CA TYR A 367 -7.53 5.11 8.07
C TYR A 367 -8.64 5.59 9.03
N GLY A 368 -8.95 6.89 9.06
CA GLY A 368 -10.01 7.46 9.90
C GLY A 368 -11.40 6.89 9.58
N VAL A 369 -11.74 6.73 8.29
CA VAL A 369 -13.02 6.11 7.86
C VAL A 369 -13.07 4.62 8.24
N GLN A 370 -11.94 3.91 8.17
CA GLN A 370 -11.84 2.46 8.45
C GLN A 370 -11.75 2.11 9.94
N TYR A 371 -11.25 3.01 10.79
CA TYR A 371 -10.98 2.71 12.19
C TYR A 371 -12.23 2.29 12.96
N LEU A 372 -13.31 3.08 12.87
CA LEU A 372 -14.51 2.87 13.69
C LEU A 372 -15.27 1.55 13.37
N PRO A 373 -15.43 1.10 12.11
CA PRO A 373 -15.88 -0.27 11.82
C PRO A 373 -15.15 -1.36 12.60
N SER A 374 -13.81 -1.31 12.67
CA SER A 374 -13.02 -2.34 13.35
C SER A 374 -13.23 -2.35 14.87
N ALA A 375 -13.23 -1.16 15.50
CA ALA A 375 -13.51 -1.01 16.93
C ALA A 375 -14.91 -1.50 17.31
N ILE A 376 -15.91 -1.18 16.48
CA ILE A 376 -17.30 -1.64 16.66
C ILE A 376 -17.39 -3.17 16.52
N MET A 377 -16.72 -3.79 15.55
CA MET A 377 -16.69 -5.25 15.41
C MET A 377 -16.06 -5.93 16.63
N PHE A 378 -14.92 -5.43 17.12
CA PHE A 378 -14.21 -5.99 18.27
C PHE A 378 -15.05 -5.91 19.55
N THR A 379 -15.58 -4.72 19.88
CA THR A 379 -16.45 -4.52 21.04
C THR A 379 -17.70 -5.41 21.00
N ARG A 380 -18.24 -5.72 19.82
CA ARG A 380 -19.40 -6.63 19.66
C ARG A 380 -19.11 -8.11 19.90
N VAL A 381 -17.85 -8.56 19.91
CA VAL A 381 -17.51 -9.99 20.12
C VAL A 381 -16.83 -10.28 21.47
N CYS A 382 -16.43 -9.26 22.23
CA CYS A 382 -15.90 -9.42 23.58
C CYS A 382 -16.93 -10.10 24.53
N PRO A 383 -16.58 -11.21 25.21
CA PRO A 383 -17.43 -11.81 26.23
C PRO A 383 -17.48 -10.96 27.51
N GLU A 384 -18.64 -10.94 28.16
CA GLU A 384 -18.87 -10.16 29.38
C GLU A 384 -17.97 -10.65 30.54
N GLY A 385 -17.40 -9.70 31.28
CA GLY A 385 -16.44 -9.95 32.36
C GLY A 385 -14.99 -10.18 31.91
N GLN A 386 -14.70 -10.18 30.60
CA GLN A 386 -13.37 -10.38 30.01
C GLN A 386 -13.05 -9.32 28.92
N GLU A 387 -13.69 -8.15 29.03
CA GLU A 387 -13.60 -7.07 28.05
C GLU A 387 -12.16 -6.59 27.81
N ALA A 388 -11.28 -6.63 28.83
CA ALA A 388 -9.91 -6.14 28.68
C ALA A 388 -9.02 -7.15 27.94
N VAL A 389 -8.98 -8.40 28.36
CA VAL A 389 -8.18 -9.44 27.67
C VAL A 389 -8.71 -9.71 26.26
N ALA A 390 -10.03 -9.69 26.06
CA ALA A 390 -10.64 -9.88 24.74
C ALA A 390 -10.32 -8.73 23.78
N TYR A 391 -10.56 -7.48 24.17
CA TYR A 391 -10.33 -6.34 23.27
C TYR A 391 -8.82 -6.07 23.04
N ALA A 392 -7.98 -6.30 24.05
CA ALA A 392 -6.52 -6.26 23.90
C ALA A 392 -6.00 -7.33 22.93
N LEU A 393 -6.58 -8.53 22.94
CA LEU A 393 -6.23 -9.59 21.98
C LEU A 393 -6.65 -9.19 20.55
N LEU A 394 -7.89 -8.76 20.38
CA LEU A 394 -8.46 -8.40 19.07
C LEU A 394 -7.72 -7.22 18.42
N THR A 395 -7.46 -6.14 19.18
CA THR A 395 -6.62 -5.02 18.71
C THR A 395 -5.15 -5.42 18.52
N GLY A 396 -4.65 -6.38 19.30
CA GLY A 396 -3.31 -6.96 19.14
C GLY A 396 -3.06 -7.53 17.73
N PHE A 397 -4.04 -8.20 17.12
CA PHE A 397 -3.90 -8.68 15.74
C PHE A 397 -3.63 -7.55 14.73
N SER A 398 -4.25 -6.38 14.89
CA SER A 398 -3.96 -5.22 14.04
C SER A 398 -2.52 -4.74 14.19
N ASN A 399 -2.01 -4.69 15.43
CA ASN A 399 -0.63 -4.30 15.72
C ASN A 399 0.38 -5.29 15.11
N LEU A 400 0.16 -6.60 15.29
CA LEU A 400 1.01 -7.65 14.70
C LEU A 400 1.03 -7.59 13.17
N SER A 401 -0.11 -7.26 12.55
CA SER A 401 -0.23 -7.14 11.10
C SER A 401 0.52 -5.93 10.52
N GLY A 402 0.61 -4.83 11.28
CA GLY A 402 1.52 -3.72 10.96
C GLY A 402 3.00 -4.14 10.99
N GLY A 403 3.38 -5.00 11.93
CA GLY A 403 4.70 -5.63 11.97
C GLY A 403 5.01 -6.50 10.74
N PHE A 404 4.04 -7.29 10.28
CA PHE A 404 4.16 -8.04 9.02
C PHE A 404 4.24 -7.13 7.80
N ALA A 405 3.40 -6.09 7.70
CA ALA A 405 3.43 -5.13 6.60
C ALA A 405 4.78 -4.39 6.51
N SER A 406 5.37 -4.03 7.65
CA SER A 406 6.72 -3.45 7.74
C SER A 406 7.79 -4.47 7.32
N THR A 407 7.73 -5.71 7.82
CA THR A 407 8.64 -6.79 7.41
C THR A 407 8.63 -7.01 5.89
N ILE A 408 7.44 -7.04 5.27
CA ILE A 408 7.29 -7.19 3.81
C ILE A 408 7.87 -5.97 3.09
N SER A 409 7.55 -4.75 3.56
CA SER A 409 8.08 -3.50 3.01
C SER A 409 9.61 -3.49 2.97
N ASN A 410 10.24 -3.85 4.09
CA ASN A 410 11.69 -3.91 4.23
C ASN A 410 12.33 -5.05 3.40
N ALA A 411 11.65 -6.20 3.30
CA ALA A 411 12.10 -7.30 2.45
C ALA A 411 12.10 -6.92 0.95
N LEU A 412 11.14 -6.11 0.50
CA LEU A 412 11.09 -5.61 -0.88
C LEU A 412 12.26 -4.66 -1.23
N LEU A 413 12.91 -4.03 -0.24
CA LEU A 413 14.08 -3.16 -0.47
C LEU A 413 15.29 -3.92 -1.07
N GLY A 414 15.36 -5.24 -0.87
CA GLY A 414 16.46 -6.08 -1.38
C GLY A 414 16.30 -6.54 -2.83
N ILE A 415 15.24 -6.10 -3.53
CA ILE A 415 14.93 -6.54 -4.91
C ILE A 415 15.53 -5.59 -5.97
N TRP A 416 15.73 -4.32 -5.62
CA TRP A 416 16.22 -3.27 -6.52
C TRP A 416 17.14 -2.30 -5.76
N PRO A 417 18.04 -1.57 -6.45
CA PRO A 417 18.74 -0.43 -5.86
C PRO A 417 17.72 0.64 -5.41
N VAL A 418 17.58 0.78 -4.08
CA VAL A 418 16.73 1.73 -3.36
C VAL A 418 17.37 2.19 -2.04
N GLN A 419 18.68 1.98 -1.86
CA GLN A 419 19.43 2.47 -0.71
C GLN A 419 19.67 3.98 -0.85
N LEU A 420 19.98 4.65 0.26
CA LEU A 420 20.27 6.09 0.27
C LEU A 420 21.49 6.44 -0.60
N GLU A 421 22.41 5.51 -0.78
CA GLU A 421 23.56 5.61 -1.69
C GLU A 421 23.09 5.64 -3.16
N ASP A 422 22.24 4.69 -3.57
CA ASP A 422 21.60 4.66 -4.90
C ASP A 422 20.82 5.97 -5.17
N MET A 423 20.04 6.44 -4.18
CA MET A 423 19.30 7.69 -4.28
C MET A 423 20.21 8.92 -4.40
N LYS A 424 21.35 8.95 -3.70
CA LYS A 424 22.37 10.01 -3.82
C LYS A 424 23.07 9.99 -5.17
N ALA A 425 23.32 8.80 -5.73
CA ALA A 425 23.80 8.62 -7.10
C ALA A 425 22.76 9.02 -8.16
N GLY A 426 21.50 9.18 -7.77
CA GLY A 426 20.39 9.60 -8.63
C GLY A 426 19.61 8.46 -9.26
N GLU A 427 19.82 7.22 -8.83
CA GLU A 427 19.03 6.07 -9.28
C GLU A 427 17.60 6.15 -8.73
N ILE A 428 16.63 6.24 -9.63
CA ILE A 428 15.19 6.27 -9.33
C ILE A 428 14.47 4.98 -9.74
N ASP A 429 15.18 4.04 -10.36
CA ASP A 429 14.59 2.88 -11.04
C ASP A 429 13.94 1.89 -10.06
N GLY A 430 14.60 1.58 -8.94
CA GLY A 430 13.99 0.78 -7.88
C GLY A 430 12.82 1.49 -7.20
N ILE A 431 12.86 2.82 -7.07
CA ILE A 431 11.85 3.62 -6.35
C ILE A 431 10.50 3.58 -7.07
N TRP A 432 10.44 3.82 -8.38
CA TRP A 432 9.16 3.77 -9.11
C TRP A 432 8.60 2.34 -9.15
N LYS A 433 9.45 1.32 -9.29
CA LYS A 433 9.06 -0.10 -9.25
C LYS A 433 8.45 -0.47 -7.91
N LEU A 434 9.11 -0.10 -6.81
CA LEU A 434 8.64 -0.37 -5.46
C LEU A 434 7.32 0.37 -5.15
N THR A 435 7.16 1.61 -5.62
CA THR A 435 5.89 2.35 -5.54
C THR A 435 4.77 1.68 -6.34
N VAL A 436 5.01 1.19 -7.56
CA VAL A 436 4.01 0.42 -8.33
C VAL A 436 3.64 -0.87 -7.60
N VAL A 437 4.65 -1.66 -7.18
CA VAL A 437 4.44 -2.97 -6.55
C VAL A 437 3.66 -2.86 -5.24
N THR A 438 4.05 -1.94 -4.35
CA THR A 438 3.34 -1.72 -3.07
C THR A 438 1.93 -1.20 -3.29
N SER A 439 1.69 -0.39 -4.31
CA SER A 439 0.33 0.05 -4.71
C SER A 439 -0.54 -1.11 -5.22
N VAL A 440 0.02 -2.04 -5.98
CA VAL A 440 -0.70 -3.23 -6.47
C VAL A 440 -0.99 -4.22 -5.34
N ILE A 441 -0.05 -4.43 -4.39
CA ILE A 441 -0.24 -5.32 -3.24
C ILE A 441 -1.46 -4.90 -2.40
N ARG A 442 -1.68 -3.60 -2.22
CA ARG A 442 -2.86 -3.05 -1.50
C ARG A 442 -4.19 -3.46 -2.14
N LEU A 443 -4.26 -3.52 -3.46
CA LEU A 443 -5.46 -3.94 -4.20
C LEU A 443 -5.77 -5.45 -4.06
N LEU A 444 -4.79 -6.27 -3.69
CA LEU A 444 -5.01 -7.71 -3.47
C LEU A 444 -5.96 -8.00 -2.29
N ALA A 445 -6.26 -7.02 -1.45
CA ALA A 445 -7.25 -7.16 -0.37
C ALA A 445 -8.71 -7.13 -0.89
N LEU A 446 -8.97 -6.47 -2.03
CA LEU A 446 -10.33 -6.25 -2.56
C LEU A 446 -11.14 -7.55 -2.77
N PRO A 447 -10.60 -8.64 -3.37
CA PRO A 447 -11.37 -9.86 -3.60
C PRO A 447 -11.83 -10.55 -2.31
N PHE A 448 -11.20 -10.26 -1.16
CA PHE A 448 -11.50 -10.91 0.12
C PHE A 448 -12.57 -10.17 0.94
N ILE A 449 -12.85 -8.89 0.64
CA ILE A 449 -13.87 -8.07 1.32
C ILE A 449 -15.22 -8.80 1.39
N PRO A 450 -15.85 -9.23 0.29
CA PRO A 450 -17.20 -9.83 0.35
C PRO A 450 -17.26 -11.20 1.04
N TYR A 451 -16.13 -11.90 1.21
CA TYR A 451 -16.10 -13.25 1.80
C TYR A 451 -15.71 -13.26 3.29
N LEU A 452 -14.83 -12.36 3.72
CA LEU A 452 -14.28 -12.37 5.08
C LEU A 452 -14.84 -11.25 5.97
N LEU A 453 -15.06 -10.05 5.44
CA LEU A 453 -15.68 -8.95 6.17
C LEU A 453 -17.22 -9.10 6.12
N PRO A 454 -17.97 -9.01 7.24
CA PRO A 454 -19.42 -8.81 7.20
C PRO A 454 -19.73 -7.36 6.76
N ASN A 455 -20.78 -7.13 5.97
CA ASN A 455 -21.09 -5.76 5.53
C ASN A 455 -21.63 -4.89 6.68
N SER A 456 -22.51 -5.44 7.51
CA SER A 456 -23.25 -4.69 8.53
C SER A 456 -23.18 -5.34 9.91
N ILE A 457 -23.74 -4.63 10.90
CA ILE A 457 -23.89 -5.05 12.29
C ILE A 457 -24.72 -6.34 12.39
N GLU A 458 -25.85 -6.39 11.68
CA GLU A 458 -26.76 -7.54 11.65
C GLU A 458 -26.11 -8.73 10.95
N ALA A 459 -25.26 -8.48 9.95
CA ALA A 459 -24.46 -9.53 9.32
C ALA A 459 -23.42 -10.11 10.29
N LEU A 460 -22.75 -9.29 11.11
CA LEU A 460 -21.86 -9.75 12.18
C LEU A 460 -22.62 -10.56 13.24
N ASP A 461 -23.77 -10.08 13.70
CA ASP A 461 -24.56 -10.76 14.74
C ASP A 461 -25.13 -12.11 14.26
N ARG A 462 -25.47 -12.24 12.96
CA ARG A 462 -25.79 -13.55 12.35
C ARG A 462 -24.63 -14.55 12.43
N LEU A 463 -23.37 -14.09 12.36
CA LEU A 463 -22.19 -14.96 12.45
C LEU A 463 -21.87 -15.42 13.90
N LYS A 464 -22.58 -14.94 14.92
CA LYS A 464 -22.42 -15.38 16.33
C LYS A 464 -23.12 -16.71 16.63
N GLN A 465 -23.98 -17.20 15.74
CA GLN A 465 -24.81 -18.39 15.98
C GLN A 465 -23.93 -19.63 16.30
N PRO A 466 -24.16 -20.35 17.42
CA PRO A 466 -23.27 -21.43 17.89
C PRO A 466 -22.94 -22.51 16.85
N HIS A 467 -23.88 -22.84 15.96
CA HIS A 467 -23.68 -23.86 14.92
C HIS A 467 -22.72 -23.41 13.78
N LEU A 468 -22.35 -22.13 13.72
CA LEU A 468 -21.34 -21.59 12.81
C LEU A 468 -19.94 -21.56 13.44
N ALA A 469 -19.79 -21.87 14.73
CA ALA A 469 -18.51 -21.87 15.41
C ALA A 469 -17.56 -22.95 14.85
N SER A 470 -16.27 -22.64 14.76
CA SER A 470 -15.24 -23.52 14.23
C SER A 470 -14.02 -23.57 15.16
N ARG A 471 -13.78 -24.75 15.75
CA ARG A 471 -12.55 -25.03 16.52
C ARG A 471 -11.29 -24.87 15.64
N VAL A 472 -11.40 -25.07 14.33
CA VAL A 472 -10.30 -24.85 13.37
C VAL A 472 -10.05 -23.36 13.17
N GLY A 473 -11.10 -22.55 13.02
CA GLY A 473 -10.97 -21.08 12.92
C GLY A 473 -10.33 -20.47 14.16
N GLY A 474 -10.75 -20.91 15.35
CA GLY A 474 -10.13 -20.53 16.63
C GLY A 474 -8.66 -20.97 16.73
N ALA A 475 -8.33 -22.20 16.31
CA ALA A 475 -6.96 -22.70 16.29
C ALA A 475 -6.04 -21.87 15.35
N CYS A 476 -6.53 -21.54 14.15
CA CYS A 476 -5.82 -20.68 13.21
C CYS A 476 -5.59 -19.27 13.77
N ALA A 477 -6.59 -18.67 14.43
CA ALA A 477 -6.42 -17.37 15.07
C ALA A 477 -5.33 -17.40 16.16
N VAL A 478 -5.34 -18.41 17.05
CA VAL A 478 -4.29 -18.59 18.08
C VAL A 478 -2.91 -18.80 17.44
N ALA A 479 -2.81 -19.62 16.39
CA ALA A 479 -1.54 -19.87 15.70
C ALA A 479 -0.97 -18.60 15.03
N ILE A 480 -1.82 -17.81 14.37
CA ILE A 480 -1.44 -16.52 13.76
C ILE A 480 -0.97 -15.53 14.83
N TYR A 481 -1.67 -15.42 15.97
CA TYR A 481 -1.26 -14.54 17.06
C TYR A 481 0.07 -14.97 17.67
N ALA A 482 0.24 -16.26 17.97
CA ALA A 482 1.46 -16.79 18.55
C ALA A 482 2.66 -16.61 17.62
N PHE A 483 2.50 -16.89 16.33
CA PHE A 483 3.54 -16.65 15.32
C PHE A 483 3.87 -15.15 15.21
N GLY A 484 2.87 -14.27 15.10
CA GLY A 484 3.07 -12.83 14.99
C GLY A 484 3.71 -12.22 16.23
N PHE A 485 3.32 -12.62 17.43
CA PHE A 485 3.94 -12.17 18.68
C PHE A 485 5.43 -12.56 18.73
N VAL A 486 5.75 -13.82 18.43
CA VAL A 486 7.15 -14.28 18.36
C VAL A 486 7.92 -13.55 17.26
N TRP A 487 7.31 -13.32 16.09
CA TRP A 487 7.93 -12.58 14.98
C TRP A 487 8.24 -11.13 15.36
N VAL A 488 7.28 -10.38 15.92
CA VAL A 488 7.48 -8.99 16.33
C VAL A 488 8.51 -8.85 17.44
N VAL A 489 8.52 -9.76 18.42
CA VAL A 489 9.56 -9.80 19.48
C VAL A 489 10.94 -10.09 18.89
N ILE A 490 11.06 -11.04 17.95
CA ILE A 490 12.33 -11.33 17.27
C ILE A 490 12.81 -10.14 16.44
N VAL A 491 11.95 -9.54 15.59
CA VAL A 491 12.32 -8.37 14.78
C VAL A 491 12.69 -7.17 15.67
N SER A 492 12.00 -6.97 16.79
CA SER A 492 12.32 -5.91 17.74
C SER A 492 13.66 -6.15 18.46
N PHE A 493 13.98 -7.40 18.81
CA PHE A 493 15.28 -7.76 19.37
C PHE A 493 16.41 -7.63 18.34
N LEU A 494 16.17 -8.02 17.09
CA LEU A 494 17.10 -7.83 15.98
C LEU A 494 17.36 -6.34 15.71
N ALA A 495 16.38 -5.45 15.84
CA ALA A 495 16.61 -4.01 15.75
C ALA A 495 17.60 -3.50 16.81
N ILE A 496 17.46 -3.96 18.05
CA ILE A 496 18.30 -3.54 19.18
C ILE A 496 19.72 -4.13 19.08
N THR A 497 19.90 -5.27 18.40
CA THR A 497 21.17 -6.04 18.40
C THR A 497 21.89 -6.11 17.06
N SER A 498 21.21 -5.79 15.97
CA SER A 498 21.69 -5.86 14.58
C SER A 498 20.80 -4.97 13.69
N PRO A 499 20.73 -3.65 13.95
CA PRO A 499 19.84 -2.73 13.24
C PRO A 499 20.05 -2.79 11.72
N CYS A 500 21.31 -2.93 11.27
CA CYS A 500 21.75 -3.04 9.88
C CYS A 500 21.27 -4.32 9.14
N LEU A 501 20.34 -5.09 9.71
CA LEU A 501 19.74 -6.25 9.07
C LEU A 501 18.52 -5.84 8.24
N GLN A 502 18.53 -6.18 6.94
CA GLN A 502 17.49 -5.78 5.98
C GLN A 502 16.04 -6.09 6.40
N LEU A 503 15.81 -7.12 7.23
CA LEU A 503 14.48 -7.43 7.79
C LEU A 503 13.92 -6.33 8.72
N VAL A 504 14.80 -5.54 9.34
CA VAL A 504 14.47 -4.50 10.32
C VAL A 504 14.24 -3.14 9.65
N GLY A 505 14.99 -2.81 8.60
CA GLY A 505 14.76 -1.63 7.76
C GLY A 505 15.99 -0.74 7.51
N ASP A 506 17.05 -0.84 8.32
CA ASP A 506 18.32 -0.15 8.08
C ASP A 506 19.30 -1.05 7.32
N VAL A 507 19.86 -0.55 6.21
CA VAL A 507 21.03 -1.11 5.51
C VAL A 507 21.80 0.03 4.80
N ILE A 508 22.25 1.05 5.54
CA ILE A 508 22.97 2.21 4.98
C ILE A 508 24.11 2.61 5.92
N ALA A 509 25.29 2.84 5.33
CA ALA A 509 26.45 3.60 5.82
C ALA A 509 26.57 3.89 7.33
N GLU A 510 27.52 3.21 7.98
CA GLU A 510 28.49 3.92 8.83
C GLU A 510 29.27 4.93 7.95
N ASP A 511 29.87 5.96 8.54
CA ASP A 511 30.62 7.04 7.84
C ASP A 511 29.78 8.07 7.03
N LEU A 512 28.65 8.51 7.57
CA LEU A 512 28.25 9.92 7.40
C LEU A 512 29.04 10.79 8.41
N PRO A 513 29.82 11.80 8.00
CA PRO A 513 30.39 12.77 8.94
C PRO A 513 29.26 13.52 9.66
N PRO A 514 29.46 13.95 10.91
CA PRO A 514 28.44 14.70 11.64
C PRO A 514 28.06 15.94 10.86
N MET A 515 26.79 16.03 10.47
CA MET A 515 26.24 17.17 9.74
C MET A 515 26.50 18.42 10.58
N GLU A 516 27.29 19.38 10.08
CA GLU A 516 27.53 20.64 10.79
C GLU A 516 26.18 21.29 11.07
N ILE A 517 25.80 21.36 12.35
CA ILE A 517 24.53 21.91 12.80
C ILE A 517 24.57 23.40 12.45
N THR A 518 24.02 23.74 11.30
CA THR A 518 23.89 25.12 10.85
C THR A 518 22.96 25.81 11.85
N PRO A 519 23.43 26.79 12.64
CA PRO A 519 22.64 27.32 13.73
C PRO A 519 21.37 27.96 13.17
N LEU A 520 20.22 27.68 13.81
CA LEU A 520 18.89 28.04 13.30
C LEU A 520 18.67 29.56 13.18
N SER A 521 19.56 30.37 13.76
CA SER A 521 19.71 31.81 13.49
C SER A 521 20.00 32.17 12.02
N THR A 522 20.17 31.18 11.14
CA THR A 522 20.34 31.36 9.69
C THR A 522 19.06 31.09 8.89
N ILE A 523 17.95 30.67 9.52
CA ILE A 523 16.66 30.44 8.86
C ILE A 523 15.90 31.76 8.70
N VAL A 524 15.44 32.07 7.48
CA VAL A 524 14.58 33.23 7.21
C VAL A 524 13.15 32.93 7.69
N PRO A 525 12.51 33.80 8.48
CA PRO A 525 11.16 33.54 8.99
C PRO A 525 10.11 33.53 7.88
N MET A 526 9.11 32.64 8.03
CA MET A 526 8.02 32.38 7.08
C MET A 526 7.13 33.61 6.74
N SER A 527 7.27 34.71 7.47
CA SER A 527 6.62 36.00 7.12
C SER A 527 7.02 36.51 5.73
N TYR A 528 8.24 36.21 5.26
CA TYR A 528 8.73 36.66 3.95
C TYR A 528 8.16 35.88 2.74
N VAL A 529 7.24 34.93 2.94
CA VAL A 529 6.66 34.12 1.86
C VAL A 529 5.30 34.67 1.38
N PHE A 530 4.65 35.55 2.15
CA PHE A 530 3.27 35.99 1.87
C PHE A 530 3.09 37.50 1.60
N ASP A 531 4.08 38.35 1.93
CA ASP A 531 3.94 39.82 1.88
C ASP A 531 4.39 40.48 0.55
N ASP A 532 4.84 39.73 -0.47
CA ASP A 532 5.37 40.30 -1.73
C ASP A 532 4.91 39.54 -2.99
N VAL A 533 3.61 39.20 -3.05
CA VAL A 533 2.97 38.52 -4.21
C VAL A 533 2.30 39.55 -5.15
N GLU A 534 2.93 40.71 -5.36
CA GLU A 534 2.55 41.65 -6.43
C GLU A 534 3.74 41.95 -7.37
N HIS A 535 3.65 41.44 -8.60
CA HIS A 535 4.43 41.85 -9.78
C HIS A 535 5.98 41.93 -9.67
N ARG A 536 6.66 40.78 -9.85
CA ARG A 536 7.81 40.70 -10.81
C ARG A 536 8.11 39.28 -11.29
N THR A 537 8.80 39.21 -12.43
CA THR A 537 9.07 37.99 -13.20
C THR A 537 10.12 37.06 -12.57
N ILE A 538 10.11 35.80 -13.00
CA ILE A 538 10.92 34.65 -12.54
C ILE A 538 12.42 34.97 -12.34
N SER A 539 13.00 35.91 -13.10
CA SER A 539 14.38 36.37 -12.93
C SER A 539 14.69 36.93 -11.53
N GLY A 540 13.69 37.43 -10.79
CA GLY A 540 13.87 38.03 -9.47
C GLY A 540 14.33 37.02 -8.41
N ILE A 541 13.72 35.83 -8.37
CA ILE A 541 13.99 34.80 -7.35
C ILE A 541 15.43 34.26 -7.50
N ILE A 542 15.84 33.99 -8.75
CA ILE A 542 17.20 33.56 -9.07
C ILE A 542 18.21 34.65 -8.66
N HIS A 543 17.91 35.92 -8.96
CA HIS A 543 18.81 37.02 -8.61
C HIS A 543 18.90 37.23 -7.08
N LEU A 544 17.82 36.99 -6.32
CA LEU A 544 17.80 37.11 -4.87
C LEU A 544 18.67 36.03 -4.21
N GLN A 545 18.50 34.75 -4.60
CA GLN A 545 19.35 33.65 -4.10
C GLN A 545 20.84 33.88 -4.42
N TYR A 546 21.14 34.42 -5.61
CA TYR A 546 22.51 34.79 -5.99
C TYR A 546 23.07 35.94 -5.14
N GLN A 547 22.27 36.98 -4.84
CA GLN A 547 22.70 38.07 -3.95
C GLN A 547 22.87 37.64 -2.50
N VAL A 548 22.04 36.73 -1.97
CA VAL A 548 22.18 36.21 -0.60
C VAL A 548 23.51 35.46 -0.44
N ARG A 549 23.84 34.54 -1.37
CA ARG A 549 25.14 33.85 -1.38
C ARG A 549 26.32 34.84 -1.49
N ARG A 550 26.22 35.85 -2.37
CA ARG A 550 27.28 36.85 -2.53
C ARG A 550 27.45 37.74 -1.28
N ARG A 551 26.38 38.08 -0.57
CA ARG A 551 26.43 38.83 0.71
C ARG A 551 26.97 38.00 1.87
N GLN A 552 26.68 36.70 1.94
CA GLN A 552 27.29 35.81 2.94
C GLN A 552 28.80 35.69 2.73
N SER A 553 29.28 35.59 1.49
CA SER A 553 30.71 35.57 1.18
C SER A 553 31.45 36.84 1.63
N CYS A 554 30.84 38.03 1.45
CA CYS A 554 31.44 39.29 1.88
C CYS A 554 31.43 39.56 3.40
N ARG A 555 30.67 38.79 4.21
CA ARG A 555 30.60 38.97 5.68
C ARG A 555 31.51 38.04 6.47
N ARG A 556 32.33 37.21 5.83
CA ARG A 556 33.24 36.27 6.51
C ARG A 556 34.57 36.87 6.99
N ASN A 557 34.76 38.18 6.82
CA ASN A 557 35.80 38.97 7.48
C ASN A 557 35.17 39.86 8.58
N LEU A 558 35.90 40.02 9.71
CA LEU A 558 35.52 40.80 10.91
C LEU A 558 34.48 40.18 11.88
N ALA A 559 34.87 39.08 12.53
CA ALA A 559 34.50 38.82 13.93
C ALA A 559 35.66 38.09 14.64
N LYS A 560 36.16 38.61 15.76
CA LYS A 560 37.29 38.01 16.53
C LYS A 560 36.89 37.81 18.00
N SER A 561 37.33 36.67 18.56
CA SER A 561 37.31 36.33 20.01
C SER A 561 35.90 35.99 20.56
N SER A 562 35.73 35.02 21.47
CA SER A 562 36.68 34.56 22.49
C SER A 562 36.65 33.07 22.87
N ARG A 563 37.86 32.48 22.90
CA ARG A 563 38.37 31.44 23.83
C ARG A 563 37.68 30.07 23.94
N VAL A 564 38.28 29.11 23.21
CA VAL A 564 38.75 27.81 23.76
C VAL A 564 40.28 27.79 23.48
N PRO A 565 41.16 27.25 24.35
CA PRO A 565 42.61 27.39 24.17
C PRO A 565 43.17 26.57 23.01
N LEU A 566 44.14 27.13 22.28
CA LEU A 566 45.02 26.39 21.39
C LEU A 566 46.28 25.94 22.15
N ALA A 567 46.87 24.82 21.71
CA ALA A 567 48.19 24.38 22.12
C ALA A 567 49.26 25.44 21.80
N THR A 568 50.31 25.52 22.61
CA THR A 568 51.30 26.62 22.57
C THR A 568 52.71 26.16 22.25
N THR A 569 52.93 24.87 22.01
CA THR A 569 54.22 24.30 21.61
C THR A 569 54.13 23.40 20.39
N ASP A 570 55.21 23.39 19.62
CA ASP A 570 55.46 22.46 18.51
C ASP A 570 55.42 20.98 18.92
N ALA A 571 55.58 20.67 20.21
CA ALA A 571 55.51 19.31 20.74
C ALA A 571 54.06 18.81 20.83
N GLU A 572 53.16 19.60 21.42
CA GLU A 572 51.73 19.30 21.54
C GLU A 572 51.07 19.13 20.15
N LEU A 573 51.46 19.97 19.19
CA LEU A 573 50.98 19.90 17.80
C LEU A 573 51.41 18.59 17.10
N ARG A 574 52.61 18.08 17.39
CA ARG A 574 53.09 16.79 16.87
C ARG A 574 52.42 15.61 17.55
N GLU A 575 52.08 15.71 18.84
CA GLU A 575 51.34 14.67 19.56
C GLU A 575 49.90 14.54 19.02
N TRP A 576 49.22 15.65 18.76
CA TRP A 576 47.90 15.68 18.11
C TRP A 576 47.91 15.05 16.71
N HIS A 577 48.90 15.40 15.86
CA HIS A 577 49.07 14.77 14.55
C HIS A 577 49.52 13.30 14.62
N GLY A 578 50.24 12.91 15.68
CA GLY A 578 50.67 11.52 15.92
C GLY A 578 49.53 10.59 16.30
N ALA A 579 48.54 11.06 17.05
CA ALA A 579 47.36 10.26 17.43
C ALA A 579 46.49 9.87 16.23
N ALA A 580 46.42 10.74 15.21
CA ALA A 580 45.57 10.55 14.03
C ALA A 580 46.15 9.57 12.96
N ARG A 581 47.37 9.05 13.15
CA ARG A 581 47.98 8.07 12.21
C ARG A 581 48.61 6.91 12.97
N GLY A 582 48.06 5.71 12.79
CA GLY A 582 48.53 4.49 13.47
C GLY A 582 49.98 4.12 13.10
N LYS A 583 50.91 4.47 13.99
CA LYS A 583 52.34 4.06 14.08
C LYS A 583 53.02 3.68 12.76
N VAL A 584 53.73 4.64 12.18
CA VAL A 584 54.85 4.40 11.25
C VAL A 584 56.16 4.73 11.99
N HIS A 585 57.22 3.93 11.80
CA HIS A 585 58.55 4.26 12.34
C HIS A 585 59.22 5.33 11.47
N SER A 586 59.85 6.32 12.11
CA SER A 586 60.60 7.38 11.44
C SER A 586 62.11 7.22 11.66
N SER A 587 62.89 7.21 10.58
CA SER A 587 64.33 7.37 10.63
C SER A 587 64.82 8.08 9.37
N GLU A 588 65.66 9.10 9.58
CA GLU A 588 66.36 9.97 8.61
C GLU A 588 65.55 11.08 7.90
N PRO A 589 66.14 12.27 7.61
CA PRO A 589 65.36 13.46 7.32
C PRO A 589 65.92 14.30 6.14
N ASP A 590 65.77 13.85 4.89
CA ASP A 590 65.89 14.76 3.74
C ASP A 590 65.13 14.27 2.49
N SER A 591 63.87 14.70 2.35
CA SER A 591 63.06 14.70 1.12
C SER A 591 61.62 15.15 1.42
N SER A 592 60.90 15.66 0.41
CA SER A 592 59.45 15.90 0.51
C SER A 592 58.72 14.58 0.80
N PRO A 593 57.65 14.57 1.63
CA PRO A 593 57.07 13.34 2.14
C PRO A 593 56.33 12.54 1.05
N ILE A 594 57.03 11.57 0.45
CA ILE A 594 56.44 10.61 -0.49
C ILE A 594 55.46 9.72 0.28
N VAL A 595 54.16 9.93 0.08
CA VAL A 595 53.12 9.10 0.70
C VAL A 595 52.90 7.85 -0.14
N VAL A 596 53.68 6.81 0.18
CA VAL A 596 53.49 5.45 -0.34
C VAL A 596 52.55 4.69 0.60
N ILE A 597 51.43 4.19 0.07
CA ILE A 597 50.53 3.28 0.79
C ILE A 597 50.65 1.90 0.16
N SER A 598 51.00 0.89 0.96
CA SER A 598 51.16 -0.50 0.52
C SER A 598 50.25 -1.44 1.35
N PRO A 599 49.68 -2.50 0.73
CA PRO A 599 48.67 -3.35 1.37
C PRO A 599 49.23 -4.15 2.56
N LYS A 600 48.47 -4.18 3.67
CA LYS A 600 48.88 -4.80 4.94
C LYS A 600 48.59 -6.31 4.98
N TYR A 601 49.51 -7.13 4.45
CA TYR A 601 49.53 -8.58 4.71
C TYR A 601 50.92 -9.05 5.19
N PRO A 602 51.00 -10.06 6.09
CA PRO A 602 52.27 -10.57 6.59
C PRO A 602 52.97 -11.43 5.51
N PRO A 603 54.32 -11.40 5.43
CA PRO A 603 55.05 -12.16 4.43
C PRO A 603 54.92 -13.67 4.69
N ARG A 604 54.31 -14.40 3.75
CA ARG A 604 54.43 -15.86 3.68
C ARG A 604 55.86 -16.23 3.26
N ARG A 605 56.36 -17.36 3.76
CA ARG A 605 57.76 -17.79 3.55
C ARG A 605 58.12 -17.88 2.06
N PRO A 606 59.34 -17.48 1.66
CA PRO A 606 59.77 -17.56 0.27
C PRO A 606 59.92 -19.02 -0.17
N GLN A 607 59.16 -19.44 -1.18
CA GLN A 607 59.42 -20.65 -1.93
C GLN A 607 59.21 -20.41 -3.43
N GLN A 608 60.26 -20.76 -4.18
CA GLN A 608 60.35 -20.80 -5.64
C GLN A 608 60.31 -19.44 -6.35
N GLN A 609 61.14 -19.32 -7.39
CA GLN A 609 61.32 -18.11 -8.19
C GLN A 609 60.08 -17.89 -9.08
N GLN A 610 59.18 -17.03 -8.65
CA GLN A 610 58.01 -16.64 -9.45
C GLN A 610 58.44 -15.62 -10.50
N GLN A 611 58.01 -15.85 -11.74
CA GLN A 611 58.33 -14.98 -12.87
C GLN A 611 57.69 -13.60 -12.67
N GLN A 612 58.47 -12.53 -12.86
CA GLN A 612 57.96 -11.16 -12.84
C GLN A 612 56.91 -11.00 -13.95
N HIS A 613 55.69 -10.59 -13.58
CA HIS A 613 54.70 -10.19 -14.58
C HIS A 613 55.02 -8.78 -15.11
N PRO A 614 54.63 -8.45 -16.36
CA PRO A 614 54.84 -7.11 -16.91
C PRO A 614 54.06 -6.02 -16.15
N LEU A 615 54.68 -4.86 -15.99
CA LEU A 615 54.26 -3.74 -15.14
C LEU A 615 52.89 -3.14 -15.52
N ARG A 616 52.06 -2.86 -14.51
CA ARG A 616 50.67 -2.38 -14.67
C ARG A 616 50.43 -1.09 -13.89
N LEU A 617 50.07 -0.02 -14.59
CA LEU A 617 50.02 1.33 -14.05
C LEU A 617 48.66 2.01 -14.32
N VAL A 618 48.16 2.76 -13.33
CA VAL A 618 47.03 3.70 -13.47
C VAL A 618 47.51 5.10 -13.08
N ILE A 619 47.12 6.13 -13.83
CA ILE A 619 47.40 7.53 -13.46
C ILE A 619 46.10 8.32 -13.25
N CYS A 620 45.85 8.65 -11.99
CA CYS A 620 44.84 9.57 -11.53
C CYS A 620 45.42 11.00 -11.40
N GLY A 621 44.54 12.01 -11.49
CA GLY A 621 44.92 13.42 -11.41
C GLY A 621 43.97 14.31 -12.22
N PRO A 622 43.94 15.63 -11.98
CA PRO A 622 43.01 16.55 -12.64
C PRO A 622 43.29 16.68 -14.16
N PRO A 623 42.35 17.24 -14.94
CA PRO A 623 42.64 17.68 -16.32
C PRO A 623 43.84 18.66 -16.32
N ALA A 624 44.64 18.67 -17.40
CA ALA A 624 45.89 19.44 -17.52
C ALA A 624 46.97 19.27 -16.42
N GLY A 625 46.74 18.46 -15.38
CA GLY A 625 47.67 18.20 -14.27
C GLY A 625 48.93 17.38 -14.61
N GLY A 626 49.42 17.43 -15.85
CA GLY A 626 50.68 16.80 -16.27
C GLY A 626 50.64 15.30 -16.61
N LYS A 627 49.50 14.60 -16.44
CA LYS A 627 49.36 13.14 -16.68
C LYS A 627 50.05 12.64 -17.95
N GLY A 628 49.65 13.15 -19.13
CA GLY A 628 50.20 12.71 -20.42
C GLY A 628 51.72 12.87 -20.54
N THR A 629 52.30 13.91 -19.93
CA THR A 629 53.75 14.12 -19.88
C THR A 629 54.49 13.04 -19.07
N GLN A 630 53.83 12.48 -18.04
CA GLN A 630 54.35 11.31 -17.34
C GLN A 630 54.10 10.03 -18.14
N CYS A 631 52.96 9.92 -18.82
CA CYS A 631 52.65 8.76 -19.67
C CYS A 631 53.69 8.55 -20.78
N GLU A 632 54.01 9.60 -21.55
CA GLU A 632 55.00 9.53 -22.63
C GLU A 632 56.36 8.99 -22.11
N ARG A 633 56.81 9.47 -20.94
CA ARG A 633 58.11 9.12 -20.33
C ARG A 633 58.10 7.72 -19.71
N LEU A 634 57.00 7.29 -19.11
CA LEU A 634 56.84 5.93 -18.58
C LEU A 634 56.80 4.89 -19.69
N VAL A 635 56.17 5.22 -20.83
CA VAL A 635 56.14 4.36 -22.02
C VAL A 635 57.52 4.25 -22.66
N GLU A 636 58.24 5.37 -22.81
CA GLU A 636 59.62 5.41 -23.30
C GLU A 636 60.57 4.58 -22.41
N LYS A 637 60.45 4.71 -21.09
CA LYS A 637 61.38 4.10 -20.12
C LYS A 637 61.08 2.64 -19.79
N TYR A 638 59.80 2.26 -19.65
CA TYR A 638 59.38 0.92 -19.20
C TYR A 638 58.74 0.07 -20.30
N GLY A 639 58.49 0.62 -21.50
CA GLY A 639 57.98 -0.14 -22.66
C GLY A 639 56.52 -0.60 -22.59
N VAL A 640 55.78 -0.15 -21.57
CA VAL A 640 54.36 -0.48 -21.30
C VAL A 640 53.42 0.04 -22.40
N VAL A 641 52.32 -0.66 -22.64
CA VAL A 641 51.30 -0.25 -23.62
C VAL A 641 50.48 0.92 -23.08
N HIS A 642 50.54 2.09 -23.73
CA HIS A 642 49.73 3.25 -23.37
C HIS A 642 48.27 3.11 -23.83
N LEU A 643 47.34 3.27 -22.89
CA LEU A 643 45.90 3.18 -23.10
C LEU A 643 45.21 4.45 -22.56
N SER A 644 45.11 5.50 -23.38
CA SER A 644 44.33 6.70 -23.05
C SER A 644 42.91 6.60 -23.61
N THR A 645 41.90 6.59 -22.73
CA THR A 645 40.48 6.61 -23.14
C THR A 645 40.17 7.78 -24.08
N GLY A 646 40.76 8.93 -23.79
CA GLY A 646 40.52 10.17 -24.53
C GLY A 646 41.05 10.14 -25.98
N ASP A 647 42.03 9.31 -26.30
CA ASP A 647 42.54 9.11 -27.66
C ASP A 647 41.83 7.95 -28.37
N MET A 648 41.58 6.83 -27.68
CA MET A 648 40.82 5.70 -28.22
C MET A 648 39.43 6.12 -28.72
N LEU A 649 38.72 6.96 -27.96
CA LEU A 649 37.41 7.48 -28.38
C LEU A 649 37.50 8.45 -29.55
N ARG A 650 38.56 9.27 -29.65
CA ARG A 650 38.78 10.17 -30.80
C ARG A 650 39.12 9.40 -32.08
N ALA A 651 39.91 8.35 -32.00
CA ALA A 651 40.12 7.42 -33.11
C ALA A 651 38.81 6.74 -33.53
N ALA A 652 38.02 6.26 -32.55
CA ALA A 652 36.70 5.66 -32.78
C ALA A 652 35.71 6.63 -33.46
N ILE A 653 35.81 7.94 -33.19
CA ILE A 653 35.05 9.00 -33.86
C ILE A 653 35.56 9.22 -35.30
N GLN A 654 36.86 9.30 -35.53
CA GLN A 654 37.45 9.51 -36.86
C GLN A 654 37.07 8.40 -37.85
N VAL A 655 36.97 7.14 -37.40
CA VAL A 655 36.52 6.01 -38.23
C VAL A 655 34.99 5.84 -38.29
N ASN A 656 34.21 6.78 -37.75
CA ASN A 656 32.74 6.77 -37.70
C ASN A 656 32.13 5.49 -37.10
N SER A 657 32.79 4.89 -36.11
CA SER A 657 32.26 3.71 -35.41
C SER A 657 31.02 4.04 -34.59
N ASN A 658 30.13 3.06 -34.38
CA ASN A 658 28.93 3.21 -33.55
C ASN A 658 29.28 3.69 -32.12
N THR A 659 30.33 3.11 -31.52
CA THR A 659 30.90 3.53 -30.23
C THR A 659 31.36 4.98 -30.24
N GLY A 660 32.10 5.40 -31.27
CA GLY A 660 32.58 6.77 -31.42
C GLY A 660 31.44 7.78 -31.60
N LEU A 661 30.45 7.47 -32.46
CA LEU A 661 29.29 8.33 -32.69
C LEU A 661 28.46 8.55 -31.41
N ARG A 662 28.29 7.50 -30.58
CA ARG A 662 27.67 7.63 -29.25
C ARG A 662 28.53 8.44 -28.28
N ALA A 663 29.83 8.17 -28.21
CA ALA A 663 30.74 8.87 -27.31
C ALA A 663 30.86 10.37 -27.61
N LYS A 664 30.82 10.77 -28.89
CA LYS A 664 30.98 12.16 -29.33
C LYS A 664 30.03 13.13 -28.62
N GLN A 665 28.77 12.75 -28.42
CA GLN A 665 27.76 13.60 -27.79
C GLN A 665 28.14 14.03 -26.36
N PHE A 666 28.76 13.13 -25.59
CA PHE A 666 29.23 13.40 -24.23
C PHE A 666 30.57 14.17 -24.25
N MET A 667 31.47 13.82 -25.18
CA MET A 667 32.77 14.49 -25.32
C MET A 667 32.63 15.97 -25.72
N ASP A 668 31.76 16.28 -26.69
CA ASP A 668 31.44 17.64 -27.12
C ASP A 668 30.72 18.45 -26.01
N ALA A 669 29.93 17.78 -25.16
CA ALA A 669 29.27 18.37 -23.99
C ALA A 669 30.16 18.45 -22.73
N GLY A 670 31.42 18.01 -22.80
CA GLY A 670 32.37 18.06 -21.69
C GLY A 670 32.18 17.00 -20.58
N THR A 671 31.11 16.22 -20.63
CA THR A 671 30.70 15.24 -19.61
C THR A 671 31.46 13.92 -19.69
N LEU A 672 31.28 13.05 -18.69
CA LEU A 672 31.75 11.66 -18.77
C LEU A 672 30.94 10.87 -19.80
N VAL A 673 31.63 10.08 -20.62
CA VAL A 673 31.01 9.07 -21.48
C VAL A 673 30.55 7.91 -20.59
N PRO A 674 29.34 7.33 -20.81
CA PRO A 674 28.77 6.27 -19.96
C PRO A 674 29.71 5.10 -19.66
N ASP A 675 29.69 4.65 -18.41
CA ASP A 675 30.63 3.66 -17.86
C ASP A 675 30.52 2.30 -18.55
N ASP A 676 29.32 1.87 -18.96
CA ASP A 676 29.09 0.63 -19.71
C ASP A 676 29.91 0.60 -21.02
N LEU A 677 29.89 1.72 -21.75
CA LEU A 677 30.57 1.87 -23.03
C LEU A 677 32.10 1.92 -22.87
N ILE A 678 32.60 2.58 -21.82
CA ILE A 678 34.03 2.76 -21.60
C ILE A 678 34.67 1.52 -20.96
N VAL A 679 34.01 0.88 -20.00
CA VAL A 679 34.46 -0.38 -19.39
C VAL A 679 34.59 -1.45 -20.49
N HIS A 680 33.61 -1.59 -21.37
CA HIS A 680 33.67 -2.58 -22.45
C HIS A 680 34.89 -2.38 -23.37
N VAL A 681 35.10 -1.14 -23.84
CA VAL A 681 36.21 -0.78 -24.75
C VAL A 681 37.59 -0.98 -24.09
N ILE A 682 37.74 -0.68 -22.81
CA ILE A 682 39.01 -0.85 -22.09
C ILE A 682 39.28 -2.32 -21.73
N LEU A 683 38.27 -3.06 -21.26
CA LEU A 683 38.42 -4.49 -20.96
C LEU A 683 38.73 -5.32 -22.21
N GLU A 684 38.14 -4.99 -23.37
CA GLU A 684 38.49 -5.60 -24.66
C GLU A 684 39.95 -5.30 -25.04
N ARG A 685 40.38 -4.03 -24.97
CA ARG A 685 41.74 -3.62 -25.36
C ARG A 685 42.83 -4.21 -24.46
N LEU A 686 42.54 -4.42 -23.17
CA LEU A 686 43.46 -5.02 -22.19
C LEU A 686 43.67 -6.53 -22.39
N GLN A 687 42.76 -7.23 -23.08
CA GLN A 687 42.92 -8.66 -23.42
C GLN A 687 43.88 -8.91 -24.60
N ALA A 688 44.35 -7.86 -25.27
CA ALA A 688 45.25 -7.98 -26.41
C ALA A 688 46.64 -8.54 -26.00
N PRO A 689 47.30 -9.33 -26.88
CA PRO A 689 48.57 -9.98 -26.54
C PRO A 689 49.72 -9.03 -26.19
N ASP A 690 49.70 -7.78 -26.67
CA ASP A 690 50.73 -6.78 -26.37
C ASP A 690 50.67 -6.29 -24.92
N CYS A 691 49.47 -6.01 -24.40
CA CYS A 691 49.25 -5.68 -22.99
C CYS A 691 49.65 -6.83 -22.06
N ALA A 692 49.43 -8.08 -22.47
CA ALA A 692 49.82 -9.26 -21.71
C ALA A 692 51.35 -9.51 -21.68
N GLN A 693 52.07 -9.09 -22.73
CA GLN A 693 53.53 -9.29 -22.86
C GLN A 693 54.37 -8.12 -22.34
N LYS A 694 53.90 -6.88 -22.50
CA LYS A 694 54.65 -5.66 -22.17
C LYS A 694 54.13 -4.90 -20.96
N GLY A 695 52.96 -5.28 -20.44
CA GLY A 695 52.27 -4.52 -19.41
C GLY A 695 51.51 -3.33 -20.01
N TRP A 696 50.87 -2.56 -19.14
CA TRP A 696 49.94 -1.52 -19.57
C TRP A 696 49.93 -0.31 -18.64
N LEU A 697 49.57 0.84 -19.22
CA LEU A 697 49.43 2.12 -18.56
C LEU A 697 48.09 2.75 -18.96
N LEU A 698 47.19 2.95 -17.99
CA LEU A 698 45.89 3.59 -18.21
C LEU A 698 45.97 5.09 -17.89
N ASP A 699 45.67 5.94 -18.89
CA ASP A 699 45.49 7.39 -18.74
C ASP A 699 44.00 7.74 -18.77
N GLY A 700 43.54 8.36 -17.69
CA GLY A 700 42.13 8.77 -17.57
C GLY A 700 41.16 7.59 -17.60
N PHE A 701 41.54 6.45 -17.01
CA PHE A 701 40.64 5.36 -16.63
C PHE A 701 41.27 4.60 -15.45
N PRO A 702 40.51 4.23 -14.41
CA PRO A 702 39.11 4.56 -14.18
C PRO A 702 38.89 6.04 -13.78
N ARG A 703 37.65 6.54 -13.91
CA ARG A 703 37.23 7.90 -13.50
C ARG A 703 36.05 7.92 -12.53
N THR A 704 35.40 6.77 -12.33
CA THR A 704 34.28 6.57 -11.41
C THR A 704 34.56 5.32 -10.57
N PRO A 705 34.00 5.18 -9.36
CA PRO A 705 34.15 3.96 -8.57
C PRO A 705 33.57 2.73 -9.27
N VAL A 706 32.55 2.91 -10.14
CA VAL A 706 31.99 1.82 -10.97
C VAL A 706 33.02 1.31 -11.99
N GLN A 707 33.73 2.20 -12.69
CA GLN A 707 34.83 1.81 -13.59
C GLN A 707 35.97 1.11 -12.83
N ALA A 708 36.33 1.61 -11.64
CA ALA A 708 37.39 1.01 -10.82
C ALA A 708 37.01 -0.40 -10.33
N LYS A 709 35.80 -0.56 -9.81
CA LYS A 709 35.25 -1.86 -9.39
C LYS A 709 35.16 -2.84 -10.55
N ALA A 710 34.73 -2.40 -11.74
CA ALA A 710 34.66 -3.26 -12.92
C ALA A 710 36.03 -3.79 -13.37
N MET A 711 37.13 -3.05 -13.14
CA MET A 711 38.49 -3.59 -13.34
C MET A 711 38.81 -4.70 -12.32
N VAL A 712 38.54 -4.46 -11.03
CA VAL A 712 38.80 -5.42 -9.95
C VAL A 712 37.98 -6.70 -10.12
N ASP A 713 36.68 -6.58 -10.43
CA ASP A 713 35.78 -7.72 -10.68
C ASP A 713 36.19 -8.52 -11.94
N ALA A 714 36.81 -7.86 -12.93
CA ALA A 714 37.42 -8.51 -14.10
C ALA A 714 38.81 -9.12 -13.82
N GLY A 715 39.34 -9.01 -12.59
CA GLY A 715 40.67 -9.49 -12.20
C GLY A 715 41.83 -8.61 -12.69
N ILE A 716 41.55 -7.39 -13.15
CA ILE A 716 42.52 -6.43 -13.66
C ILE A 716 42.93 -5.47 -12.53
N VAL A 717 43.95 -5.87 -11.79
CA VAL A 717 44.56 -5.07 -10.71
C VAL A 717 45.87 -4.44 -11.21
N PRO A 718 46.07 -3.12 -11.03
CA PRO A 718 47.35 -2.46 -11.29
C PRO A 718 48.35 -2.72 -10.16
N ASP A 719 49.64 -2.66 -10.46
CA ASP A 719 50.70 -2.76 -9.45
C ASP A 719 50.83 -1.43 -8.67
N LEU A 720 50.68 -0.32 -9.39
CA LEU A 720 50.82 1.05 -8.88
C LEU A 720 49.70 1.96 -9.39
N VAL A 721 49.08 2.72 -8.49
CA VAL A 721 48.20 3.85 -8.79
C VAL A 721 48.92 5.14 -8.43
N LEU A 722 49.27 5.93 -9.44
CA LEU A 722 49.86 7.26 -9.28
C LEU A 722 48.74 8.30 -9.20
N VAL A 723 48.77 9.15 -8.18
CA VAL A 723 47.82 10.25 -7.98
C VAL A 723 48.56 11.58 -8.04
N LEU A 724 48.38 12.33 -9.13
CA LEU A 724 48.98 13.64 -9.33
C LEU A 724 48.10 14.76 -8.77
N HIS A 725 48.61 15.49 -7.79
CA HIS A 725 47.95 16.65 -7.18
C HIS A 725 48.38 17.96 -7.85
N VAL A 726 47.43 18.79 -8.31
CA VAL A 726 47.68 20.13 -8.87
C VAL A 726 46.49 21.05 -8.50
N PRO A 727 46.70 22.30 -8.05
CA PRO A 727 45.62 23.23 -7.74
C PRO A 727 44.73 23.58 -8.94
N ASP A 728 43.44 23.80 -8.71
CA ASP A 728 42.44 24.08 -9.74
C ASP A 728 42.75 25.34 -10.59
N ASP A 729 43.22 26.43 -9.97
CA ASP A 729 43.56 27.66 -10.72
C ASP A 729 44.79 27.46 -11.63
N GLU A 730 45.74 26.63 -11.21
CA GLU A 730 46.88 26.20 -12.04
C GLU A 730 46.45 25.30 -13.19
N VAL A 731 45.45 24.42 -12.97
CA VAL A 731 44.83 23.63 -14.03
C VAL A 731 44.14 24.52 -15.07
N VAL A 732 43.36 25.52 -14.63
CA VAL A 732 42.68 26.49 -15.51
C VAL A 732 43.69 27.37 -16.26
N ALA A 733 44.81 27.74 -15.65
CA ALA A 733 45.90 28.43 -16.34
C ALA A 733 46.55 27.54 -17.43
N ARG A 734 46.99 26.32 -17.06
CA ARG A 734 47.74 25.37 -17.93
C ARG A 734 46.96 24.90 -19.17
N ILE A 735 45.64 24.96 -19.15
CA ILE A 735 44.83 24.50 -20.28
C ILE A 735 44.53 25.60 -21.30
N SER A 736 44.53 26.88 -20.89
CA SER A 736 44.39 28.03 -21.82
C SER A 736 45.52 28.08 -22.87
N GLY A 737 46.73 27.67 -22.49
CA GLY A 737 47.90 27.58 -23.36
C GLY A 737 48.00 26.31 -24.20
N ARG A 738 47.05 25.38 -24.09
CA ARG A 738 47.09 24.07 -24.79
C ARG A 738 46.75 24.19 -26.27
N ARG A 739 47.51 23.51 -27.13
CA ARG A 739 47.28 23.43 -28.58
C ARG A 739 47.44 21.99 -29.07
N VAL A 740 46.90 21.66 -30.24
CA VAL A 740 46.95 20.33 -30.87
C VAL A 740 47.21 20.47 -32.37
N ASP A 741 48.16 19.68 -32.86
CA ASP A 741 48.35 19.42 -34.29
C ASP A 741 47.23 18.49 -34.79
N LEU A 742 46.46 18.93 -35.78
CA LEU A 742 45.34 18.17 -36.35
C LEU A 742 45.76 16.97 -37.20
N THR A 743 47.02 16.93 -37.67
CA THR A 743 47.55 15.86 -38.51
C THR A 743 48.17 14.72 -37.71
N THR A 744 48.90 15.03 -36.63
CA THR A 744 49.48 14.00 -35.74
C THR A 744 48.69 13.73 -34.46
N GLY A 745 47.72 14.60 -34.11
CA GLY A 745 47.01 14.57 -32.84
C GLY A 745 47.86 15.01 -31.63
N LYS A 746 49.14 15.36 -31.83
CA LYS A 746 50.08 15.67 -30.75
C LYS A 746 49.70 16.97 -30.05
N THR A 747 49.78 16.95 -28.72
CA THR A 747 49.44 18.09 -27.86
C THR A 747 50.69 18.92 -27.51
N TYR A 748 50.59 20.23 -27.70
CA TYR A 748 51.59 21.24 -27.39
C TYR A 748 51.05 22.22 -26.35
N HIS A 749 51.93 23.05 -25.78
CA HIS A 749 51.55 24.15 -24.89
C HIS A 749 52.42 25.37 -25.15
N VAL A 750 51.81 26.53 -25.45
CA VAL A 750 52.46 27.79 -25.84
C VAL A 750 53.69 28.11 -24.97
N THR A 751 53.57 28.07 -23.64
CA THR A 751 54.69 28.27 -22.69
C THR A 751 55.56 27.02 -22.44
N PHE A 752 54.97 25.88 -22.03
CA PHE A 752 55.73 24.77 -21.42
C PHE A 752 56.23 23.68 -22.39
N ASN A 753 55.75 23.68 -23.64
CA ASN A 753 56.12 22.78 -24.73
C ASN A 753 55.65 23.36 -26.09
N PRO A 754 56.25 24.46 -26.59
CA PRO A 754 55.81 25.12 -27.81
C PRO A 754 55.93 24.22 -29.06
N PRO A 755 55.08 24.43 -30.09
CA PRO A 755 55.19 23.69 -31.35
C PRO A 755 56.50 24.03 -32.10
N PRO A 756 57.10 23.06 -32.82
CA PRO A 756 58.21 23.35 -33.72
C PRO A 756 57.81 24.34 -34.84
N PRO A 757 58.74 25.17 -35.34
CA PRO A 757 58.47 26.08 -36.45
C PRO A 757 57.92 25.34 -37.68
N GLY A 758 56.74 25.75 -38.15
CA GLY A 758 56.07 25.17 -39.33
C GLY A 758 55.01 24.10 -39.05
N VAL A 759 54.79 23.72 -37.78
CA VAL A 759 53.64 22.86 -37.41
C VAL A 759 52.43 23.73 -37.07
N ASP A 760 51.33 23.58 -37.81
CA ASP A 760 50.07 24.27 -37.51
C ASP A 760 49.32 23.58 -36.36
N VAL A 761 48.86 24.36 -35.39
CA VAL A 761 48.26 23.85 -34.14
C VAL A 761 47.08 24.70 -33.66
N VAL A 762 45.96 24.05 -33.37
CA VAL A 762 44.71 24.70 -32.93
C VAL A 762 44.44 24.44 -31.44
N GLN A 763 43.65 25.31 -30.80
CA GLN A 763 43.06 25.00 -29.49
C GLN A 763 41.84 24.08 -29.70
N ARG A 764 41.57 23.14 -28.78
CA ARG A 764 40.40 22.26 -28.92
C ARG A 764 39.11 23.03 -28.59
N SER A 765 37.99 22.60 -29.17
CA SER A 765 36.65 23.13 -28.83
C SER A 765 36.28 22.92 -27.36
N ASP A 766 36.81 21.88 -26.71
CA ASP A 766 36.55 21.51 -25.31
C ASP A 766 37.57 22.08 -24.29
N ASP A 767 38.60 22.80 -24.74
CA ASP A 767 39.55 23.51 -23.88
C ASP A 767 39.02 24.93 -23.52
N ASN A 768 37.81 25.01 -22.96
CA ASN A 768 37.15 26.25 -22.49
C ASN A 768 36.81 26.22 -20.98
N GLU A 769 36.88 27.38 -20.29
CA GLU A 769 36.90 27.44 -18.82
C GLU A 769 35.67 26.77 -18.16
N GLU A 770 34.47 26.97 -18.72
CA GLU A 770 33.23 26.39 -18.20
C GLU A 770 33.27 24.85 -18.24
N THR A 771 33.65 24.28 -19.38
CA THR A 771 33.86 22.83 -19.57
C THR A 771 34.89 22.27 -18.60
N ILE A 772 35.93 23.05 -18.28
CA ILE A 772 37.03 22.63 -17.42
C ILE A 772 36.63 22.66 -15.94
N ARG A 773 35.87 23.67 -15.51
CA ARG A 773 35.31 23.72 -14.14
C ARG A 773 34.32 22.59 -13.88
N VAL A 774 33.53 22.18 -14.88
CA VAL A 774 32.71 20.95 -14.82
C VAL A 774 33.60 19.72 -14.62
N ARG A 775 34.65 19.56 -15.45
CA ARG A 775 35.56 18.41 -15.38
C ARG A 775 36.35 18.33 -14.06
N LEU A 776 36.71 19.47 -13.46
CA LEU A 776 37.32 19.54 -12.13
C LEU A 776 36.34 19.13 -11.03
N ALA A 777 35.11 19.64 -11.05
CA ALA A 777 34.07 19.24 -10.10
C ALA A 777 33.78 17.72 -10.17
N THR A 778 33.70 17.15 -11.38
CA THR A 778 33.54 15.70 -11.56
C THR A 778 34.75 14.89 -11.08
N TYR A 779 35.98 15.41 -11.26
CA TYR A 779 37.20 14.78 -10.74
C TYR A 779 37.20 14.73 -9.21
N HIS A 780 37.02 15.87 -8.54
CA HIS A 780 37.02 15.95 -7.07
C HIS A 780 35.88 15.13 -6.44
N ALA A 781 34.74 15.00 -7.12
CA ALA A 781 33.62 14.19 -6.65
C ALA A 781 33.83 12.66 -6.76
N ASN A 782 34.88 12.19 -7.45
CA ASN A 782 35.11 10.75 -7.70
C ASN A 782 36.52 10.26 -7.33
N CYS A 783 37.52 11.14 -7.22
CA CYS A 783 38.93 10.73 -7.12
C CYS A 783 39.20 9.82 -5.92
N ASP A 784 38.71 10.18 -4.74
CA ASP A 784 39.01 9.45 -3.50
C ASP A 784 38.38 8.04 -3.54
N ALA A 785 37.10 7.92 -3.88
CA ALA A 785 36.41 6.63 -4.03
C ALA A 785 37.04 5.73 -5.13
N VAL A 786 37.62 6.32 -6.17
CA VAL A 786 38.41 5.59 -7.18
C VAL A 786 39.72 5.06 -6.60
N VAL A 787 40.43 5.86 -5.79
CA VAL A 787 41.70 5.46 -5.16
C VAL A 787 41.46 4.41 -4.06
N ASP A 788 40.45 4.59 -3.21
CA ASP A 788 40.08 3.68 -2.12
C ASP A 788 39.76 2.26 -2.61
N THR A 789 39.20 2.15 -3.82
CA THR A 789 38.97 0.86 -4.51
C THR A 789 40.26 0.05 -4.71
N PHE A 790 41.41 0.72 -4.84
CA PHE A 790 42.73 0.08 -5.04
C PHE A 790 43.61 0.04 -3.79
N VAL A 791 43.34 0.82 -2.74
CA VAL A 791 44.09 0.83 -1.46
C VAL A 791 44.35 -0.57 -0.87
N PRO A 792 43.41 -1.55 -0.89
CA PRO A 792 43.68 -2.89 -0.37
C PRO A 792 44.40 -3.84 -1.35
N LEU A 793 44.63 -3.43 -2.60
CA LEU A 793 45.06 -4.31 -3.70
C LEU A 793 46.38 -3.89 -4.39
N SER A 794 46.68 -2.59 -4.41
CA SER A 794 47.77 -1.98 -5.19
C SER A 794 48.62 -1.06 -4.30
N THR A 795 49.83 -0.73 -4.73
CA THR A 795 50.55 0.40 -4.11
C THR A 795 49.93 1.71 -4.60
N ILE A 796 49.64 2.63 -3.68
CA ILE A 796 49.19 4.00 -4.00
C ILE A 796 50.35 4.96 -3.77
N LEU A 797 50.56 5.87 -4.71
CA LEU A 797 51.64 6.86 -4.70
C LEU A 797 51.09 8.25 -5.02
N HIS A 798 51.06 9.13 -4.02
CA HIS A 798 50.70 10.54 -4.22
C HIS A 798 51.93 11.38 -4.57
N VAL A 799 51.82 12.21 -5.62
CA VAL A 799 52.92 13.06 -6.12
C VAL A 799 52.39 14.47 -6.39
N ASP A 800 53.18 15.48 -6.02
CA ASP A 800 52.88 16.88 -6.27
C ASP A 800 53.28 17.29 -7.71
N GLY A 801 52.28 17.65 -8.52
CA GLY A 801 52.42 18.11 -9.91
C GLY A 801 52.76 19.60 -10.06
N MET A 802 53.10 20.29 -8.96
CA MET A 802 53.74 21.61 -8.94
C MET A 802 55.27 21.53 -8.92
N LEU A 803 55.86 20.38 -8.58
CA LEU A 803 57.31 20.20 -8.51
C LEU A 803 57.99 20.30 -9.90
N PRO A 804 59.30 20.64 -9.95
CA PRO A 804 60.07 20.64 -11.19
C PRO A 804 60.02 19.32 -11.98
N LYS A 805 60.11 19.40 -13.31
CA LYS A 805 59.99 18.26 -14.26
C LYS A 805 61.00 17.10 -14.04
N LEU A 806 62.00 17.28 -13.19
CA LEU A 806 62.98 16.26 -12.81
C LEU A 806 62.56 15.57 -11.51
N ASP A 807 62.17 16.34 -10.49
CA ASP A 807 61.84 15.83 -9.16
C ASP A 807 60.57 14.98 -9.17
N VAL A 808 59.57 15.36 -9.97
CA VAL A 808 58.36 14.54 -10.22
C VAL A 808 58.74 13.18 -10.81
N VAL A 809 59.72 13.14 -11.71
CA VAL A 809 60.20 11.87 -12.30
C VAL A 809 60.95 11.05 -11.26
N THR A 810 61.84 11.66 -10.48
CA THR A 810 62.55 10.98 -9.40
C THR A 810 61.57 10.33 -8.41
N GLN A 811 60.51 11.03 -8.00
CA GLN A 811 59.48 10.46 -7.11
C GLN A 811 58.71 9.30 -7.74
N VAL A 812 58.29 9.42 -9.01
CA VAL A 812 57.59 8.34 -9.73
C VAL A 812 58.50 7.12 -9.93
N ASP A 813 59.76 7.34 -10.30
CA ASP A 813 60.77 6.30 -10.48
C ASP A 813 61.07 5.56 -9.17
N THR A 814 61.23 6.29 -8.06
CA THR A 814 61.42 5.70 -6.72
C THR A 814 60.19 4.91 -6.30
N GLY A 815 58.97 5.40 -6.56
CA GLY A 815 57.73 4.69 -6.26
C GLY A 815 57.56 3.39 -7.06
N ILE A 816 57.94 3.37 -8.34
CA ILE A 816 57.95 2.14 -9.16
C ILE A 816 59.01 1.15 -8.65
N GLN A 817 60.18 1.62 -8.21
CA GLN A 817 61.22 0.77 -7.62
C GLN A 817 60.84 0.21 -6.23
N ALA A 818 59.91 0.86 -5.53
CA ALA A 818 59.43 0.45 -4.20
C ALA A 818 58.29 -0.59 -4.22
N ILE A 819 57.80 -1.00 -5.40
CA ILE A 819 56.72 -2.00 -5.53
C ILE A 819 57.19 -3.36 -4.99
N PRO A 820 56.50 -3.97 -4.00
CA PRO A 820 56.92 -5.25 -3.44
C PRO A 820 56.88 -6.41 -4.45
N THR A 821 58.06 -6.95 -4.80
CA THR A 821 58.20 -8.07 -5.75
C THR A 821 57.69 -9.39 -5.15
N GLY A 822 56.37 -9.59 -5.09
CA GLY A 822 55.75 -10.80 -4.56
C GLY A 822 54.22 -10.89 -4.60
N VAL A 823 53.50 -9.93 -5.19
CA VAL A 823 52.03 -9.94 -5.23
C VAL A 823 51.52 -10.64 -6.50
N SER A 824 51.30 -11.95 -6.43
CA SER A 824 50.64 -12.71 -7.50
C SER A 824 49.12 -12.76 -7.28
N THR A 825 48.35 -12.01 -8.08
CA THR A 825 46.89 -11.99 -8.02
C THR A 825 46.30 -13.23 -8.72
N SER A 826 46.36 -14.40 -8.08
CA SER A 826 45.63 -15.58 -8.55
C SER A 826 44.11 -15.35 -8.45
N PRO A 827 43.29 -15.72 -9.45
CA PRO A 827 41.85 -15.45 -9.44
C PRO A 827 41.15 -16.11 -8.23
N PHE A 828 40.18 -15.40 -7.66
CA PHE A 828 39.59 -15.68 -6.34
C PHE A 828 38.94 -17.08 -6.27
N LYS A 829 39.69 -18.03 -5.70
CA LYS A 829 39.29 -19.45 -5.66
C LYS A 829 38.34 -19.70 -4.50
N ARG A 830 37.05 -19.96 -4.79
CA ARG A 830 36.03 -20.30 -3.78
C ARG A 830 36.37 -21.59 -3.03
N GLN A 831 36.98 -21.44 -1.85
CA GLN A 831 37.11 -22.44 -0.79
C GLN A 831 36.96 -21.67 0.54
N GLY A 832 36.28 -22.14 1.59
CA GLY A 832 35.71 -23.47 1.81
C GLY A 832 36.08 -23.95 3.21
N LEU A 833 35.35 -23.50 4.24
CA LEU A 833 35.67 -23.77 5.64
C LEU A 833 34.79 -24.89 6.23
N VAL A 834 35.36 -26.10 6.22
CA VAL A 834 35.16 -27.22 7.16
C VAL A 834 33.72 -27.71 7.39
N GLU A 835 33.40 -28.86 6.78
CA GLU A 835 32.42 -29.80 7.35
C GLU A 835 33.06 -30.61 8.49
N GLY A 836 32.31 -30.85 9.56
CA GLY A 836 32.53 -31.97 10.49
C GLY A 836 31.59 -33.13 10.12
N GLU A 837 32.06 -34.38 10.18
CA GLU A 837 31.42 -35.51 9.51
C GLU A 837 30.02 -35.92 10.05
N ALA A 838 29.05 -36.09 9.14
CA ALA A 838 27.81 -36.84 9.41
C ALA A 838 27.19 -37.55 8.17
N LYS A 839 27.99 -38.36 7.46
CA LYS A 839 27.56 -39.52 6.63
C LYS A 839 26.34 -39.36 5.69
N GLY A 840 26.54 -38.60 4.61
CA GLY A 840 26.28 -38.95 3.21
C GLY A 840 25.08 -39.80 2.75
N PHE A 841 24.44 -39.31 1.67
CA PHE A 841 23.88 -40.15 0.60
C PHE A 841 24.18 -39.50 -0.76
N ARG A 842 24.48 -40.29 -1.81
CA ARG A 842 24.79 -39.75 -3.15
C ARG A 842 23.51 -39.48 -3.96
N SER A 843 23.41 -38.31 -4.59
CA SER A 843 22.41 -38.01 -5.62
C SER A 843 23.02 -38.14 -7.04
N PRO A 844 22.41 -38.95 -7.94
CA PRO A 844 22.73 -38.92 -9.36
C PRO A 844 21.93 -37.82 -10.10
N LYS A 845 22.50 -37.29 -11.19
CA LYS A 845 21.84 -36.29 -12.05
C LYS A 845 20.70 -36.92 -12.87
N PRO A 846 19.57 -36.23 -13.08
CA PRO A 846 18.67 -36.53 -14.19
C PRO A 846 19.15 -35.84 -15.48
N GLN A 847 19.34 -36.61 -16.55
CA GLN A 847 19.33 -36.09 -17.93
C GLN A 847 17.90 -36.20 -18.48
N ILE A 848 17.59 -35.44 -19.54
CA ILE A 848 16.29 -35.44 -20.21
C ILE A 848 16.25 -36.55 -21.28
N SER A 849 15.16 -37.33 -21.32
CA SER A 849 14.71 -38.04 -22.53
C SER A 849 13.21 -38.35 -22.49
N PHE A 850 12.64 -38.75 -23.63
CA PHE A 850 11.22 -39.05 -23.86
C PHE A 850 10.97 -40.58 -23.92
N LYS A 851 9.68 -41.01 -23.85
CA LYS A 851 9.16 -42.41 -24.02
C LYS A 851 9.50 -43.37 -22.86
N GLU A 852 8.83 -44.50 -22.58
CA GLU A 852 7.57 -45.21 -22.98
C GLU A 852 7.34 -46.32 -21.90
N HIS A 853 6.21 -47.03 -21.69
CA HIS A 853 4.75 -46.84 -21.87
C HIS A 853 4.02 -48.13 -21.37
N HIS A 854 2.84 -48.01 -20.71
CA HIS A 854 1.98 -49.17 -20.26
C HIS A 854 2.63 -50.11 -19.19
N GLU A 855 1.98 -51.04 -18.44
CA GLU A 855 0.59 -51.60 -18.39
C GLU A 855 0.24 -52.39 -17.06
N LEU A 856 -1.06 -52.71 -16.82
CA LEU A 856 -1.69 -53.80 -15.98
C LEU A 856 -1.40 -53.89 -14.44
N MET A 857 -2.24 -54.38 -13.48
CA MET A 857 -3.63 -54.97 -13.33
C MET A 857 -3.98 -55.05 -11.78
N GLU A 858 -5.13 -55.43 -11.17
CA GLU A 858 -6.50 -55.90 -11.53
C GLU A 858 -7.62 -55.34 -10.55
N SER A 859 -8.35 -56.18 -9.78
CA SER A 859 -9.51 -55.85 -8.88
C SER A 859 -9.49 -56.65 -7.53
N PRO A 860 -10.53 -57.34 -6.90
CA PRO A 860 -11.93 -57.71 -7.24
C PRO A 860 -13.00 -57.22 -6.19
N ARG A 861 -14.19 -57.88 -6.05
CA ARG A 861 -15.37 -57.42 -5.25
C ARG A 861 -16.34 -58.54 -4.79
N PRO A 862 -16.97 -58.44 -3.60
CA PRO A 862 -18.44 -58.69 -3.43
C PRO A 862 -19.12 -57.86 -2.29
N SER A 863 -20.43 -57.95 -1.96
CA SER A 863 -21.67 -57.80 -2.77
C SER A 863 -22.98 -57.84 -1.91
N GLY A 864 -23.98 -56.95 -2.12
CA GLY A 864 -25.38 -57.10 -1.64
C GLY A 864 -25.94 -56.00 -0.69
N LEU A 865 -27.21 -56.02 -0.22
CA LEU A 865 -28.40 -56.80 -0.65
C LEU A 865 -29.76 -56.30 -0.06
N ARG A 866 -30.77 -56.09 -0.93
CA ARG A 866 -32.27 -56.13 -0.73
C ARG A 866 -33.07 -55.10 0.12
N GLN A 867 -34.41 -55.16 -0.08
CA GLN A 867 -35.51 -54.17 0.12
C GLN A 867 -36.18 -54.24 1.53
N ILE A 868 -37.15 -53.37 1.92
CA ILE A 868 -38.64 -53.47 1.72
C ILE A 868 -39.37 -52.14 2.14
N SER A 869 -40.68 -51.98 1.87
CA SER A 869 -41.47 -50.71 1.93
C SER A 869 -42.55 -50.58 3.03
N GLY A 870 -43.04 -49.35 3.31
CA GLY A 870 -44.51 -49.08 3.37
C GLY A 870 -45.11 -48.04 4.36
N LYS A 871 -46.00 -47.16 3.85
CA LYS A 871 -47.29 -46.60 4.44
C LYS A 871 -47.28 -45.87 5.83
N SER A 872 -48.22 -44.99 6.25
CA SER A 872 -49.38 -44.29 5.61
C SER A 872 -50.05 -43.16 6.48
N THR A 873 -50.69 -42.19 5.81
CA THR A 873 -51.94 -41.42 6.18
C THR A 873 -51.97 -40.26 7.25
N PRO A 874 -52.95 -39.30 7.18
CA PRO A 874 -52.92 -37.99 7.89
C PRO A 874 -54.24 -37.47 8.57
N ARG A 875 -54.19 -36.30 9.25
CA ARG A 875 -55.25 -35.27 9.57
C ARG A 875 -54.73 -34.31 10.68
N SER A 876 -55.21 -33.11 11.01
CA SER A 876 -55.99 -31.99 10.40
C SER A 876 -55.93 -30.78 11.41
N THR A 877 -56.59 -29.60 11.38
CA THR A 877 -57.78 -29.05 10.66
C THR A 877 -57.63 -27.53 10.35
N LYS A 878 -58.27 -26.60 11.10
CA LYS A 878 -58.28 -25.11 10.96
C LYS A 878 -58.79 -24.44 12.25
N LEU A 879 -58.45 -23.16 12.50
CA LEU A 879 -59.39 -22.13 12.99
C LEU A 879 -58.92 -20.70 12.59
N GLN A 880 -59.76 -19.68 12.80
CA GLN A 880 -59.60 -18.30 12.29
C GLN A 880 -59.52 -17.25 13.42
N ALA A 881 -59.06 -16.04 13.09
CA ALA A 881 -59.17 -14.82 13.91
C ALA A 881 -59.81 -13.68 13.08
N LYS A 882 -60.30 -12.60 13.73
CA LYS A 882 -61.17 -11.59 13.11
C LYS A 882 -61.14 -10.25 13.89
N ILE A 883 -61.06 -9.10 13.18
CA ILE A 883 -61.24 -7.69 13.68
C ILE A 883 -60.16 -7.21 14.68
N ALA A 884 -59.65 -5.96 14.74
CA ALA A 884 -59.41 -4.82 13.83
C ALA A 884 -58.43 -3.87 14.62
N SER A 885 -58.24 -2.53 14.55
CA SER A 885 -58.55 -1.34 13.70
C SER A 885 -57.80 -0.15 14.37
N THR A 886 -57.29 0.90 13.71
CA THR A 886 -57.20 1.26 12.27
C THR A 886 -55.70 1.52 11.93
N SER A 887 -55.13 2.58 11.34
CA SER A 887 -55.56 3.84 10.66
C SER A 887 -54.45 4.29 9.66
N ASP A 888 -54.54 5.40 8.93
CA ASP A 888 -55.47 5.74 7.82
C ASP A 888 -54.77 6.77 6.88
N VAL A 889 -54.85 6.60 5.55
CA VAL A 889 -54.27 7.46 4.49
C VAL A 889 -55.24 7.45 3.28
N PRO A 890 -55.48 8.55 2.54
CA PRO A 890 -56.62 8.66 1.62
C PRO A 890 -56.52 7.79 0.34
N PRO A 891 -57.67 7.36 -0.25
CA PRO A 891 -57.71 6.39 -1.34
C PRO A 891 -57.61 7.00 -2.74
N LEU A 892 -57.04 6.23 -3.69
CA LEU A 892 -57.02 6.55 -5.12
C LEU A 892 -57.94 5.63 -5.94
N TYR A 893 -59.14 6.15 -6.22
CA TYR A 893 -59.97 5.90 -7.40
C TYR A 893 -60.40 4.46 -7.75
N GLU A 894 -61.47 3.97 -7.10
CA GLU A 894 -62.38 3.03 -7.76
C GLU A 894 -63.19 3.75 -8.86
N SER A 895 -63.33 3.14 -10.03
CA SER A 895 -64.31 3.55 -11.04
C SER A 895 -65.36 2.46 -11.24
N LYS A 896 -66.63 2.79 -11.02
CA LYS A 896 -67.75 1.84 -11.14
C LYS A 896 -67.98 1.46 -12.62
N PRO A 897 -68.18 0.17 -12.94
CA PRO A 897 -68.45 -0.24 -14.32
C PRO A 897 -69.82 0.23 -14.78
N LYS A 898 -69.90 0.78 -16.01
CA LYS A 898 -71.16 0.88 -16.76
C LYS A 898 -71.39 -0.42 -17.54
N ASN A 899 -72.66 -0.76 -17.77
CA ASN A 899 -73.08 -1.97 -18.47
C ASN A 899 -72.42 -2.11 -19.85
N ILE A 900 -71.67 -3.20 -20.04
CA ILE A 900 -71.41 -3.81 -21.36
C ILE A 900 -71.85 -5.27 -21.25
N GLN A 901 -72.60 -5.75 -22.25
CA GLN A 901 -73.23 -7.06 -22.19
C GLN A 901 -72.25 -8.21 -22.49
N LYS A 902 -72.61 -9.39 -21.97
CA LYS A 902 -71.92 -10.68 -22.07
C LYS A 902 -71.16 -10.92 -23.38
N GLN A 903 -69.83 -10.99 -23.30
CA GLN A 903 -69.04 -12.01 -24.01
C GLN A 903 -67.68 -12.20 -23.31
N SER A 904 -67.60 -13.20 -22.44
CA SER A 904 -66.33 -13.69 -21.90
C SER A 904 -66.36 -15.20 -21.75
N SER A 905 -65.36 -15.85 -22.34
CA SER A 905 -65.15 -17.30 -22.30
C SER A 905 -64.91 -17.78 -20.86
N PRO A 906 -65.19 -19.05 -20.52
CA PRO A 906 -64.91 -19.57 -19.18
C PRO A 906 -63.42 -19.44 -18.84
N ILE A 907 -63.14 -18.80 -17.70
CA ILE A 907 -61.78 -18.65 -17.16
C ILE A 907 -61.21 -20.05 -16.94
N LYS A 908 -60.11 -20.39 -17.63
CA LYS A 908 -59.42 -21.68 -17.44
C LYS A 908 -58.79 -21.68 -16.05
N THR A 909 -59.36 -22.47 -15.13
CA THR A 909 -58.94 -22.53 -13.73
C THR A 909 -57.52 -23.07 -13.59
N ILE A 910 -56.57 -22.22 -13.24
CA ILE A 910 -55.20 -22.61 -12.86
C ILE A 910 -55.20 -22.95 -11.37
N ALA A 911 -54.51 -24.03 -10.98
CA ALA A 911 -54.54 -24.58 -9.61
C ALA A 911 -53.74 -23.76 -8.56
N ALA A 912 -53.07 -22.68 -8.98
CA ALA A 912 -52.29 -21.77 -8.15
C ALA A 912 -52.25 -20.37 -8.79
N PRO A 913 -52.08 -19.29 -8.01
CA PRO A 913 -51.92 -17.94 -8.55
C PRO A 913 -50.68 -17.86 -9.48
N PRO A 914 -50.83 -17.41 -10.74
CA PRO A 914 -49.73 -17.40 -11.71
C PRO A 914 -48.65 -16.38 -11.35
N LYS A 915 -47.38 -16.74 -11.57
CA LYS A 915 -46.22 -15.89 -11.33
C LYS A 915 -45.35 -15.84 -12.59
N LEU A 916 -45.34 -14.70 -13.27
CA LEU A 916 -44.79 -14.56 -14.62
C LEU A 916 -43.75 -13.44 -14.71
N VAL A 917 -42.65 -13.72 -15.40
CA VAL A 917 -41.67 -12.72 -15.86
C VAL A 917 -41.71 -12.69 -17.39
N LEU A 918 -41.87 -11.50 -17.97
CA LEU A 918 -41.90 -11.31 -19.43
C LEU A 918 -40.66 -10.53 -19.90
N CYS A 919 -39.68 -11.27 -20.44
CA CYS A 919 -38.48 -10.73 -21.06
C CYS A 919 -38.76 -10.46 -22.55
N ALA A 920 -38.55 -9.24 -23.01
CA ALA A 920 -38.64 -8.87 -24.43
C ALA A 920 -37.85 -7.58 -24.69
N PRO A 921 -37.38 -7.34 -25.93
CA PRO A 921 -36.73 -6.09 -26.29
C PRO A 921 -37.67 -4.86 -26.11
N PRO A 922 -37.13 -3.63 -26.24
CA PRO A 922 -37.94 -2.45 -26.56
C PRO A 922 -38.90 -2.74 -27.72
N ALA A 923 -40.10 -2.14 -27.74
CA ALA A 923 -41.16 -2.37 -28.74
C ALA A 923 -41.62 -3.84 -29.03
N GLY A 924 -41.01 -4.87 -28.45
CA GLY A 924 -41.25 -6.29 -28.72
C GLY A 924 -42.59 -6.86 -28.20
N GLY A 925 -43.69 -6.13 -28.33
CA GLY A 925 -45.06 -6.60 -28.03
C GLY A 925 -45.41 -6.79 -26.55
N LYS A 926 -44.45 -6.74 -25.61
CA LYS A 926 -44.65 -7.17 -24.21
C LYS A 926 -45.89 -6.60 -23.53
N GLY A 927 -46.10 -5.27 -23.55
CA GLY A 927 -47.27 -4.65 -22.92
C GLY A 927 -48.62 -5.13 -23.47
N THR A 928 -48.69 -5.52 -24.74
CA THR A 928 -49.89 -6.11 -25.35
C THR A 928 -50.16 -7.50 -24.78
N GLN A 929 -49.12 -8.29 -24.55
CA GLN A 929 -49.23 -9.60 -23.91
C GLN A 929 -49.53 -9.48 -22.41
N CYS A 930 -48.96 -8.49 -21.70
CA CYS A 930 -49.36 -8.16 -20.33
C CYS A 930 -50.87 -7.91 -20.25
N ASP A 931 -51.38 -6.99 -21.07
CA ASP A 931 -52.80 -6.60 -21.09
C ASP A 931 -53.73 -7.80 -21.35
N LEU A 932 -53.39 -8.67 -22.30
CA LEU A 932 -54.19 -9.86 -22.62
C LEU A 932 -54.20 -10.86 -21.45
N LEU A 933 -53.03 -11.20 -20.91
CA LEU A 933 -52.90 -12.18 -19.81
C LEU A 933 -53.54 -11.65 -18.51
N VAL A 934 -53.41 -10.37 -18.22
CA VAL A 934 -54.01 -9.71 -17.03
C VAL A 934 -55.53 -9.70 -17.14
N ARG A 935 -56.10 -9.43 -18.31
CA ARG A 935 -57.56 -9.54 -18.55
C ARG A 935 -58.06 -10.99 -18.45
N GLN A 936 -57.25 -11.96 -18.89
CA GLN A 936 -57.65 -13.38 -18.93
C GLN A 936 -57.55 -14.09 -17.56
N PHE A 937 -56.55 -13.74 -16.74
CA PHE A 937 -56.27 -14.44 -15.47
C PHE A 937 -56.43 -13.56 -14.22
N GLY A 938 -56.68 -12.25 -14.36
CA GLY A 938 -56.92 -11.35 -13.23
C GLY A 938 -55.70 -11.02 -12.37
N MET A 939 -54.49 -11.28 -12.89
CA MET A 939 -53.20 -11.07 -12.20
C MET A 939 -52.94 -9.59 -11.87
N VAL A 940 -52.01 -9.32 -10.96
CA VAL A 940 -51.46 -7.97 -10.76
C VAL A 940 -50.37 -7.69 -11.80
N HIS A 941 -50.54 -6.62 -12.59
CA HIS A 941 -49.51 -6.15 -13.53
C HIS A 941 -48.53 -5.21 -12.82
N LEU A 942 -47.24 -5.51 -12.90
CA LEU A 942 -46.16 -4.70 -12.32
C LEU A 942 -45.14 -4.30 -13.40
N SER A 943 -45.35 -3.15 -14.04
CA SER A 943 -44.36 -2.54 -14.93
C SER A 943 -43.47 -1.56 -14.16
N THR A 944 -42.16 -1.82 -14.12
CA THR A 944 -41.20 -0.91 -13.45
C THR A 944 -41.17 0.46 -14.09
N GLY A 945 -41.35 0.54 -15.42
CA GLY A 945 -41.40 1.81 -16.13
C GLY A 945 -42.56 2.70 -15.69
N ASP A 946 -43.72 2.11 -15.38
CA ASP A 946 -44.89 2.87 -14.93
C ASP A 946 -44.86 3.17 -13.43
N MET A 947 -44.31 2.28 -12.60
CA MET A 947 -44.03 2.58 -11.19
C MET A 947 -43.09 3.77 -11.05
N LEU A 948 -42.01 3.84 -11.85
CA LEU A 948 -41.08 4.96 -11.86
C LEU A 948 -41.67 6.23 -12.46
N ARG A 949 -42.48 6.15 -13.53
CA ARG A 949 -43.24 7.31 -14.05
C ARG A 949 -44.23 7.86 -13.02
N ALA A 950 -44.91 7.00 -12.27
CA ALA A 950 -45.80 7.41 -11.18
C ALA A 950 -45.02 8.08 -10.05
N ALA A 951 -43.85 7.55 -9.66
CA ALA A 951 -42.96 8.16 -8.68
C ALA A 951 -42.47 9.56 -9.12
N ILE A 952 -42.08 9.72 -10.40
CA ILE A 952 -41.71 11.01 -11.00
C ILE A 952 -42.89 12.00 -10.93
N LYS A 953 -44.10 11.57 -11.34
CA LYS A 953 -45.32 12.41 -11.32
C LYS A 953 -45.77 12.79 -9.91
N ALA A 954 -45.47 11.93 -8.92
CA ALA A 954 -45.72 12.18 -7.50
C ALA A 954 -44.60 12.97 -6.79
N GLY A 955 -43.49 13.26 -7.48
CA GLY A 955 -42.37 14.03 -6.93
C GLY A 955 -41.59 13.34 -5.81
N THR A 956 -41.61 12.00 -5.73
CA THR A 956 -40.89 11.27 -4.67
C THR A 956 -39.39 11.20 -4.96
N ASP A 957 -38.55 11.07 -3.92
CA ASP A 957 -37.09 11.07 -4.05
C ASP A 957 -36.59 10.00 -5.03
N VAL A 958 -37.15 8.78 -4.96
CA VAL A 958 -36.83 7.68 -5.90
C VAL A 958 -37.23 8.04 -7.34
N GLY A 959 -38.35 8.75 -7.52
CA GLY A 959 -38.77 9.26 -8.82
C GLY A 959 -37.82 10.32 -9.37
N LEU A 960 -37.48 11.31 -8.54
CA LEU A 960 -36.55 12.40 -8.90
C LEU A 960 -35.16 11.86 -9.28
N GLN A 961 -34.64 10.88 -8.54
CA GLN A 961 -33.38 10.21 -8.85
C GLN A 961 -33.48 9.37 -10.14
N ALA A 962 -34.54 8.59 -10.31
CA ALA A 962 -34.75 7.76 -11.50
C ALA A 962 -34.90 8.59 -12.79
N LYS A 963 -35.48 9.80 -12.69
CA LYS A 963 -35.74 10.68 -13.85
C LYS A 963 -34.50 10.89 -14.72
N ALA A 964 -33.36 11.24 -14.13
CA ALA A 964 -32.14 11.55 -14.88
C ALA A 964 -31.64 10.36 -15.73
N PHE A 965 -31.75 9.14 -15.22
CA PHE A 965 -31.39 7.93 -15.98
C PHE A 965 -32.41 7.61 -17.06
N MET A 966 -33.71 7.79 -16.78
CA MET A 966 -34.80 7.54 -17.74
C MET A 966 -34.76 8.50 -18.92
N ASP A 967 -34.57 9.80 -18.66
CA ASP A 967 -34.45 10.85 -19.68
C ASP A 967 -33.18 10.64 -20.53
N ALA A 968 -32.08 10.16 -19.94
CA ALA A 968 -30.85 9.78 -20.65
C ALA A 968 -30.92 8.42 -21.37
N GLY A 969 -32.08 7.75 -21.38
CA GLY A 969 -32.29 6.46 -22.04
C GLY A 969 -31.74 5.22 -21.30
N ASN A 970 -30.93 5.43 -20.25
CA ASN A 970 -30.21 4.43 -19.47
C ASN A 970 -31.12 3.54 -18.60
N LEU A 971 -30.55 2.45 -18.08
CA LEU A 971 -31.15 1.72 -16.96
C LEU A 971 -31.01 2.53 -15.66
N VAL A 972 -32.11 2.63 -14.91
CA VAL A 972 -32.11 3.14 -13.54
C VAL A 972 -31.41 2.11 -12.64
N PRO A 973 -30.53 2.53 -11.70
CA PRO A 973 -29.76 1.61 -10.85
C PRO A 973 -30.58 0.54 -10.14
N ASP A 974 -30.02 -0.68 -10.10
CA ASP A 974 -30.67 -1.88 -9.57
C ASP A 974 -31.22 -1.69 -8.14
N GLU A 975 -30.44 -1.07 -7.25
CA GLU A 975 -30.79 -0.84 -5.84
C GLU A 975 -32.11 -0.05 -5.68
N LEU A 976 -32.31 0.99 -6.50
CA LEU A 976 -33.52 1.83 -6.46
C LEU A 976 -34.78 1.07 -6.92
N ILE A 977 -34.64 0.11 -7.85
CA ILE A 977 -35.77 -0.68 -8.35
C ILE A 977 -36.06 -1.88 -7.44
N ILE A 978 -35.03 -2.59 -6.98
CA ILE A 978 -35.16 -3.85 -6.24
C ILE A 978 -36.08 -3.69 -5.03
N HIS A 979 -35.83 -2.70 -4.16
CA HIS A 979 -36.67 -2.50 -2.97
C HIS A 979 -38.13 -2.21 -3.34
N ALA A 980 -38.37 -1.26 -4.26
CA ALA A 980 -39.71 -0.88 -4.70
C ALA A 980 -40.51 -2.05 -5.32
N VAL A 981 -39.85 -2.94 -6.06
CA VAL A 981 -40.49 -4.11 -6.68
C VAL A 981 -40.71 -5.24 -5.67
N LEU A 982 -39.71 -5.58 -4.86
CA LEU A 982 -39.83 -6.67 -3.88
C LEU A 982 -40.90 -6.37 -2.81
N ASP A 983 -41.03 -5.13 -2.35
CA ASP A 983 -42.06 -4.78 -1.39
C ASP A 983 -43.46 -4.71 -2.02
N ARG A 984 -43.58 -4.30 -3.29
CA ARG A 984 -44.86 -4.36 -4.03
C ARG A 984 -45.33 -5.80 -4.30
N LEU A 985 -44.40 -6.73 -4.53
CA LEU A 985 -44.68 -8.15 -4.74
C LEU A 985 -45.14 -8.89 -3.47
N LYS A 986 -44.84 -8.37 -2.27
CA LYS A 986 -45.27 -8.93 -0.98
C LYS A 986 -46.71 -8.55 -0.59
N GLN A 987 -47.34 -7.60 -1.29
CA GLN A 987 -48.69 -7.14 -0.94
C GLN A 987 -49.76 -8.22 -1.18
N PRO A 988 -50.88 -8.22 -0.43
CA PRO A 988 -51.86 -9.32 -0.46
C PRO A 988 -52.44 -9.62 -1.85
N ASP A 989 -52.65 -8.59 -2.68
CA ASP A 989 -53.19 -8.76 -4.03
C ASP A 989 -52.24 -9.54 -4.96
N CYS A 990 -50.93 -9.27 -4.89
CA CYS A 990 -49.90 -10.04 -5.60
C CYS A 990 -49.79 -11.49 -5.12
N VAL A 991 -50.07 -11.74 -3.83
CA VAL A 991 -50.01 -13.08 -3.23
C VAL A 991 -51.26 -13.91 -3.58
N GLU A 992 -52.45 -13.30 -3.53
CA GLU A 992 -53.73 -13.97 -3.78
C GLU A 992 -54.04 -14.16 -5.27
N ARG A 993 -53.79 -13.13 -6.11
CA ARG A 993 -54.15 -13.13 -7.54
C ARG A 993 -52.99 -13.52 -8.45
N GLY A 994 -51.77 -13.59 -7.91
CA GLY A 994 -50.56 -13.74 -8.70
C GLY A 994 -50.13 -12.44 -9.38
N TRP A 995 -48.97 -12.49 -10.04
CA TRP A 995 -48.30 -11.31 -10.58
C TRP A 995 -47.67 -11.58 -11.95
N LEU A 996 -47.60 -10.54 -12.77
CA LEU A 996 -46.81 -10.48 -13.99
C LEU A 996 -45.89 -9.26 -13.93
N LEU A 997 -44.59 -9.50 -14.07
CA LEU A 997 -43.56 -8.47 -14.12
C LEU A 997 -43.24 -8.08 -15.57
N ASP A 998 -43.39 -6.79 -15.87
CA ASP A 998 -42.96 -6.16 -17.12
C ASP A 998 -41.68 -5.35 -16.90
N GLY A 999 -40.61 -5.74 -17.60
CA GLY A 999 -39.33 -5.05 -17.52
C GLY A 999 -38.65 -5.13 -16.15
N PHE A 1000 -38.84 -6.22 -15.41
CA PHE A 1000 -38.02 -6.63 -14.26
C PHE A 1000 -38.06 -8.16 -14.12
N PRO A 1001 -36.94 -8.81 -13.74
CA PRO A 1001 -35.58 -8.25 -13.67
C PRO A 1001 -35.00 -7.90 -15.05
N ARG A 1002 -34.00 -7.02 -15.08
CA ARG A 1002 -33.20 -6.63 -16.26
C ARG A 1002 -31.72 -6.96 -16.16
N SER A 1003 -31.23 -7.26 -14.95
CA SER A 1003 -29.86 -7.72 -14.67
C SER A 1003 -29.90 -9.05 -13.90
N ALA A 1004 -28.79 -9.79 -13.91
CA ALA A 1004 -28.64 -10.96 -13.06
C ALA A 1004 -28.71 -10.60 -11.55
N GLY A 1005 -28.30 -9.39 -11.17
CA GLY A 1005 -28.43 -8.87 -9.80
C GLY A 1005 -29.89 -8.70 -9.37
N GLN A 1006 -30.72 -8.07 -10.20
CA GLN A 1006 -32.17 -7.97 -9.99
C GLN A 1006 -32.83 -9.35 -9.91
N ALA A 1007 -32.41 -10.30 -10.78
CA ALA A 1007 -32.93 -11.66 -10.78
C ALA A 1007 -32.57 -12.42 -9.48
N GLN A 1008 -31.31 -12.35 -9.05
CA GLN A 1008 -30.85 -12.98 -7.82
C GLN A 1008 -31.50 -12.37 -6.59
N ALA A 1009 -31.63 -11.04 -6.50
CA ALA A 1009 -32.31 -10.37 -5.39
C ALA A 1009 -33.79 -10.78 -5.26
N MET A 1010 -34.46 -11.08 -6.37
CA MET A 1010 -35.82 -11.61 -6.37
C MET A 1010 -35.88 -13.04 -5.78
N LEU A 1011 -34.91 -13.88 -6.11
CA LEU A 1011 -34.78 -15.25 -5.59
C LEU A 1011 -34.40 -15.26 -4.10
N ASP A 1012 -33.44 -14.42 -3.70
CA ASP A 1012 -33.00 -14.26 -2.30
C ASP A 1012 -34.11 -13.68 -1.42
N GLY A 1013 -34.97 -12.82 -1.99
CA GLY A 1013 -36.23 -12.37 -1.38
C GLY A 1013 -37.32 -13.45 -1.27
N GLY A 1014 -37.06 -14.68 -1.72
CA GLY A 1014 -38.00 -15.80 -1.69
C GLY A 1014 -39.07 -15.78 -2.80
N ILE A 1015 -38.90 -14.93 -3.83
CA ILE A 1015 -39.89 -14.68 -4.87
C ILE A 1015 -39.46 -15.34 -6.17
N SER A 1016 -39.88 -16.59 -6.39
CA SER A 1016 -39.64 -17.32 -7.63
C SER A 1016 -40.80 -17.19 -8.64
N PRO A 1017 -40.51 -17.03 -9.95
CA PRO A 1017 -41.52 -17.13 -11.00
C PRO A 1017 -41.87 -18.59 -11.28
N SER A 1018 -43.05 -18.85 -11.86
CA SER A 1018 -43.47 -20.17 -12.33
C SER A 1018 -43.11 -20.42 -13.80
N LEU A 1019 -43.08 -19.35 -14.60
CA LEU A 1019 -42.76 -19.37 -16.02
C LEU A 1019 -42.05 -18.05 -16.39
N VAL A 1020 -40.90 -18.15 -17.04
CA VAL A 1020 -40.22 -17.02 -17.70
C VAL A 1020 -40.52 -17.13 -19.19
N VAL A 1021 -41.11 -16.07 -19.75
CA VAL A 1021 -41.41 -15.95 -21.18
C VAL A 1021 -40.41 -15.01 -21.82
N VAL A 1022 -39.79 -15.42 -22.92
CA VAL A 1022 -38.87 -14.63 -23.74
C VAL A 1022 -39.53 -14.40 -25.11
N LEU A 1023 -39.86 -13.16 -25.45
CA LEU A 1023 -40.34 -12.80 -26.78
C LEU A 1023 -39.14 -12.44 -27.67
N ASN A 1024 -38.87 -13.27 -28.68
CA ASN A 1024 -37.82 -13.04 -29.65
C ASN A 1024 -38.38 -12.22 -30.83
N VAL A 1025 -37.81 -11.05 -31.10
CA VAL A 1025 -38.23 -10.14 -32.20
C VAL A 1025 -36.97 -9.62 -32.88
N PRO A 1026 -36.87 -9.61 -34.23
CA PRO A 1026 -35.73 -9.03 -34.93
C PRO A 1026 -35.53 -7.54 -34.61
N ASP A 1027 -34.29 -7.09 -34.48
CA ASP A 1027 -33.95 -5.72 -34.09
C ASP A 1027 -34.49 -4.67 -35.08
N ASP A 1028 -34.48 -4.96 -36.40
CA ASP A 1028 -35.05 -4.07 -37.41
C ASP A 1028 -36.58 -3.92 -37.26
N GLU A 1029 -37.26 -4.97 -36.80
CA GLU A 1029 -38.70 -4.92 -36.51
C GLU A 1029 -38.98 -4.18 -35.19
N VAL A 1030 -38.06 -4.26 -34.21
CA VAL A 1030 -38.12 -3.40 -33.01
C VAL A 1030 -37.98 -1.93 -33.36
N VAL A 1031 -37.06 -1.59 -34.28
CA VAL A 1031 -36.82 -0.21 -34.73
C VAL A 1031 -37.98 0.33 -35.58
N SER A 1032 -38.70 -0.50 -36.34
CA SER A 1032 -39.92 -0.05 -37.04
C SER A 1032 -41.11 0.14 -36.07
N ARG A 1033 -41.36 -0.84 -35.19
CA ARG A 1033 -42.48 -0.85 -34.21
C ARG A 1033 -42.44 0.28 -33.18
N ILE A 1034 -41.34 1.02 -33.05
CA ILE A 1034 -41.24 2.14 -32.11
C ILE A 1034 -41.51 3.51 -32.75
N ALA A 1035 -41.23 3.69 -34.05
CA ALA A 1035 -41.52 4.94 -34.76
C ALA A 1035 -43.03 5.23 -34.81
N GLY A 1036 -43.86 4.19 -34.88
CA GLY A 1036 -45.32 4.28 -34.77
C GLY A 1036 -45.86 4.41 -33.34
N ARG A 1037 -45.02 4.41 -32.30
CA ARG A 1037 -45.45 4.43 -30.89
C ARG A 1037 -45.92 5.81 -30.43
N ARG A 1038 -47.05 5.87 -29.72
CA ARG A 1038 -47.62 7.09 -29.13
C ARG A 1038 -48.02 6.87 -27.67
N LEU A 1039 -48.23 7.96 -26.93
CA LEU A 1039 -48.52 7.98 -25.51
C LEU A 1039 -49.63 8.99 -25.21
N ASP A 1040 -50.68 8.55 -24.53
CA ASP A 1040 -51.68 9.44 -23.92
C ASP A 1040 -51.06 10.09 -22.66
N PRO A 1041 -50.93 11.43 -22.60
CA PRO A 1041 -50.29 12.12 -21.48
C PRO A 1041 -51.20 12.21 -20.23
N ALA A 1042 -52.51 12.04 -20.38
CA ALA A 1042 -53.47 12.07 -19.27
C ALA A 1042 -53.51 10.72 -18.54
N THR A 1043 -53.60 9.60 -19.27
CA THR A 1043 -53.69 8.24 -18.69
C THR A 1043 -52.35 7.49 -18.63
N GLY A 1044 -51.32 7.92 -19.36
CA GLY A 1044 -50.04 7.21 -19.49
C GLY A 1044 -50.10 5.98 -20.40
N LYS A 1045 -51.24 5.69 -21.02
CA LYS A 1045 -51.43 4.50 -21.87
C LYS A 1045 -50.72 4.67 -23.22
N SER A 1046 -50.03 3.61 -23.65
CA SER A 1046 -49.32 3.59 -24.94
C SER A 1046 -50.22 3.07 -26.07
N TYR A 1047 -50.10 3.69 -27.24
CA TYR A 1047 -50.79 3.35 -28.49
C TYR A 1047 -49.76 3.14 -29.61
N HIS A 1048 -50.18 2.61 -30.76
CA HIS A 1048 -49.35 2.50 -31.96
C HIS A 1048 -50.18 2.84 -33.20
N VAL A 1049 -49.70 3.76 -34.04
CA VAL A 1049 -50.44 4.31 -35.19
C VAL A 1049 -51.12 3.23 -36.04
N GLU A 1050 -50.41 2.14 -36.34
CA GLU A 1050 -50.94 1.02 -37.13
C GLU A 1050 -51.61 -0.07 -36.27
N PHE A 1051 -50.86 -0.76 -35.39
CA PHE A 1051 -51.34 -1.97 -34.70
C PHE A 1051 -52.33 -1.74 -33.54
N ASN A 1052 -52.43 -0.52 -33.01
CA ASN A 1052 -53.31 -0.16 -31.89
C ASN A 1052 -53.55 1.37 -31.86
N PRO A 1053 -54.27 1.93 -32.85
CA PRO A 1053 -54.45 3.38 -32.97
C PRO A 1053 -55.18 3.98 -31.76
N PRO A 1054 -54.92 5.26 -31.43
CA PRO A 1054 -55.69 5.97 -30.42
C PRO A 1054 -57.14 6.19 -30.90
N PRO A 1055 -58.14 6.18 -30.00
CA PRO A 1055 -59.47 6.71 -30.31
C PRO A 1055 -59.38 8.20 -30.63
N GLU A 1056 -60.21 8.70 -31.54
CA GLU A 1056 -60.21 10.12 -31.99
C GLU A 1056 -60.40 11.14 -30.84
N SER A 1057 -60.98 10.71 -29.71
CA SER A 1057 -61.17 11.52 -28.50
C SER A 1057 -59.96 11.55 -27.55
N VAL A 1058 -58.80 11.00 -27.94
CA VAL A 1058 -57.60 10.89 -27.09
C VAL A 1058 -56.41 11.50 -27.80
N GLU A 1059 -55.99 12.67 -27.35
CA GLU A 1059 -54.74 13.30 -27.79
C GLU A 1059 -53.54 12.47 -27.33
N VAL A 1060 -52.61 12.17 -28.24
CA VAL A 1060 -51.41 11.36 -27.96
C VAL A 1060 -50.15 11.96 -28.54
N VAL A 1061 -49.07 11.90 -27.78
CA VAL A 1061 -47.74 12.41 -28.15
C VAL A 1061 -46.76 11.26 -28.42
N GLN A 1062 -45.77 11.46 -29.28
CA GLN A 1062 -44.59 10.56 -29.29
C GLN A 1062 -43.73 10.88 -28.06
N ARG A 1063 -43.06 9.87 -27.49
CA ARG A 1063 -42.20 10.10 -26.31
C ARG A 1063 -40.87 10.73 -26.72
N SER A 1064 -40.30 11.54 -25.83
CA SER A 1064 -38.95 12.09 -26.00
C SER A 1064 -37.85 11.04 -26.00
N ASP A 1065 -38.11 9.81 -25.52
CA ASP A 1065 -37.17 8.70 -25.45
C ASP A 1065 -37.41 7.60 -26.52
N ASP A 1066 -38.31 7.84 -27.48
CA ASP A 1066 -38.60 6.95 -28.63
C ASP A 1066 -37.83 7.44 -29.90
N THR A 1067 -36.49 7.54 -29.83
CA THR A 1067 -35.57 7.87 -30.95
C THR A 1067 -34.71 6.67 -31.36
N GLU A 1068 -34.23 6.63 -32.60
CA GLU A 1068 -33.48 5.47 -33.12
C GLU A 1068 -32.19 5.21 -32.34
N GLU A 1069 -31.43 6.26 -32.03
CA GLU A 1069 -30.15 6.19 -31.32
C GLU A 1069 -30.33 5.64 -29.90
N THR A 1070 -31.29 6.19 -29.15
CA THR A 1070 -31.63 5.71 -27.79
C THR A 1070 -32.10 4.26 -27.80
N ILE A 1071 -32.68 3.79 -28.90
CA ILE A 1071 -33.23 2.43 -29.01
C ILE A 1071 -32.16 1.43 -29.43
N ARG A 1072 -31.21 1.80 -30.29
CA ARG A 1072 -30.01 0.99 -30.56
C ARG A 1072 -29.19 0.76 -29.29
N VAL A 1073 -29.04 1.77 -28.43
CA VAL A 1073 -28.44 1.60 -27.09
C VAL A 1073 -29.25 0.61 -26.23
N ARG A 1074 -30.57 0.80 -26.13
CA ARG A 1074 -31.45 -0.08 -25.32
C ARG A 1074 -31.53 -1.53 -25.84
N LEU A 1075 -31.35 -1.75 -27.15
CA LEU A 1075 -31.23 -3.08 -27.75
C LEU A 1075 -29.90 -3.75 -27.38
N ALA A 1076 -28.78 -3.04 -27.48
CA ALA A 1076 -27.47 -3.57 -27.08
C ALA A 1076 -27.46 -4.03 -25.61
N THR A 1077 -27.93 -3.18 -24.68
CA THR A 1077 -28.05 -3.53 -23.25
C THR A 1077 -29.04 -4.68 -23.00
N TYR A 1078 -30.09 -4.81 -23.81
CA TYR A 1078 -31.01 -5.94 -23.71
C TYR A 1078 -30.33 -7.26 -24.10
N HIS A 1079 -29.64 -7.30 -25.24
CA HIS A 1079 -28.94 -8.50 -25.70
C HIS A 1079 -27.78 -8.91 -24.77
N GLU A 1080 -27.06 -7.92 -24.21
CA GLU A 1080 -25.98 -8.16 -23.24
C GLU A 1080 -26.49 -8.83 -21.94
N HIS A 1081 -27.62 -8.39 -21.40
CA HIS A 1081 -28.08 -8.85 -20.08
C HIS A 1081 -29.18 -9.91 -20.10
N CYS A 1082 -29.99 -10.03 -21.17
CA CYS A 1082 -31.14 -10.95 -21.20
C CYS A 1082 -30.72 -12.42 -21.03
N GLY A 1083 -29.57 -12.83 -21.57
CA GLY A 1083 -29.05 -14.19 -21.37
C GLY A 1083 -28.83 -14.49 -19.89
N ALA A 1084 -28.10 -13.62 -19.19
CA ALA A 1084 -27.80 -13.78 -17.77
C ALA A 1084 -29.06 -13.76 -16.89
N VAL A 1085 -30.00 -12.84 -17.15
CA VAL A 1085 -31.30 -12.77 -16.46
C VAL A 1085 -32.08 -14.08 -16.60
N VAL A 1086 -32.12 -14.63 -17.81
CA VAL A 1086 -32.90 -15.82 -18.13
C VAL A 1086 -32.26 -17.08 -17.53
N ASP A 1087 -30.93 -17.16 -17.54
CA ASP A 1087 -30.20 -18.31 -17.00
C ASP A 1087 -30.21 -18.35 -15.46
N SER A 1088 -30.33 -17.21 -14.77
CA SER A 1088 -30.62 -17.15 -13.31
C SER A 1088 -31.87 -17.95 -12.90
N PHE A 1089 -32.85 -18.12 -13.80
CA PHE A 1089 -34.09 -18.86 -13.53
C PHE A 1089 -34.11 -20.28 -14.11
N ALA A 1090 -33.09 -20.69 -14.87
CA ALA A 1090 -33.10 -21.94 -15.65
C ALA A 1090 -33.14 -23.23 -14.80
N SER A 1091 -32.70 -23.15 -13.54
CA SER A 1091 -32.75 -24.26 -12.56
C SER A 1091 -34.02 -24.24 -11.69
N ILE A 1092 -34.87 -23.21 -11.81
CA ILE A 1092 -35.93 -22.89 -10.84
C ILE A 1092 -37.32 -22.96 -11.48
N CYS A 1093 -37.46 -22.53 -12.73
CA CYS A 1093 -38.76 -22.46 -13.42
C CYS A 1093 -38.67 -22.88 -14.89
N ARG A 1094 -39.82 -22.98 -15.56
CA ARG A 1094 -39.87 -23.24 -17.00
C ARG A 1094 -39.49 -21.97 -17.79
N ARG A 1095 -38.58 -22.11 -18.76
CA ARG A 1095 -38.41 -21.14 -19.85
C ARG A 1095 -39.35 -21.45 -21.01
N LEU A 1096 -39.97 -20.42 -21.58
CA LEU A 1096 -40.64 -20.45 -22.87
C LEU A 1096 -40.04 -19.35 -23.74
N THR A 1097 -39.59 -19.68 -24.94
CA THR A 1097 -39.25 -18.69 -25.97
C THR A 1097 -40.36 -18.70 -27.01
N VAL A 1098 -40.88 -17.53 -27.38
CA VAL A 1098 -41.96 -17.35 -28.36
C VAL A 1098 -41.47 -16.35 -29.41
N ASP A 1099 -41.82 -16.60 -30.67
CA ASP A 1099 -41.63 -15.65 -31.76
C ASP A 1099 -42.62 -14.47 -31.61
N GLY A 1100 -42.08 -13.27 -31.43
CA GLY A 1100 -42.84 -12.04 -31.24
C GLY A 1100 -43.17 -11.27 -32.53
N SER A 1101 -42.83 -11.82 -33.71
CA SER A 1101 -43.33 -11.37 -35.01
C SER A 1101 -44.75 -11.87 -35.32
N LEU A 1102 -45.19 -12.93 -34.63
CA LEU A 1102 -46.50 -13.57 -34.80
C LEU A 1102 -47.69 -12.67 -34.36
N PRO A 1103 -48.92 -12.97 -34.81
CA PRO A 1103 -50.13 -12.31 -34.33
C PRO A 1103 -50.26 -12.37 -32.79
N LYS A 1104 -50.75 -11.27 -32.20
CA LYS A 1104 -50.85 -11.11 -30.74
C LYS A 1104 -51.71 -12.19 -30.06
N GLU A 1105 -52.74 -12.68 -30.75
CA GLU A 1105 -53.60 -13.80 -30.32
C GLU A 1105 -52.86 -15.14 -30.29
N ASP A 1106 -51.95 -15.40 -31.23
CA ASP A 1106 -51.17 -16.65 -31.32
C ASP A 1106 -50.08 -16.69 -30.24
N ILE A 1107 -49.38 -15.56 -30.02
CA ILE A 1107 -48.41 -15.40 -28.93
C ILE A 1107 -49.11 -15.64 -27.58
N ALA A 1108 -50.27 -15.01 -27.35
CA ALA A 1108 -51.05 -15.20 -26.13
C ALA A 1108 -51.46 -16.67 -25.95
N SER A 1109 -51.90 -17.32 -27.03
CA SER A 1109 -52.30 -18.74 -27.03
C SER A 1109 -51.16 -19.68 -26.65
N GLN A 1110 -49.94 -19.44 -27.15
CA GLN A 1110 -48.75 -20.21 -26.78
C GLN A 1110 -48.37 -20.03 -25.30
N ILE A 1111 -48.45 -18.81 -24.76
CA ILE A 1111 -48.19 -18.53 -23.34
C ILE A 1111 -49.25 -19.22 -22.46
N VAL A 1112 -50.53 -19.11 -22.81
CA VAL A 1112 -51.65 -19.78 -22.13
C VAL A 1112 -51.48 -21.31 -22.13
N GLN A 1113 -51.02 -21.89 -23.25
CA GLN A 1113 -50.73 -23.32 -23.34
C GLN A 1113 -49.56 -23.71 -22.42
N ALA A 1114 -48.49 -22.90 -22.37
CA ALA A 1114 -47.35 -23.15 -21.50
C ALA A 1114 -47.71 -23.07 -20.00
N MET A 1115 -48.58 -22.13 -19.62
CA MET A 1115 -49.12 -21.96 -18.25
C MET A 1115 -50.05 -23.10 -17.82
N THR A 1116 -50.77 -23.72 -18.76
CA THR A 1116 -51.75 -24.79 -18.48
C THR A 1116 -51.21 -26.21 -18.69
N SER A 1117 -49.96 -26.34 -19.16
CA SER A 1117 -49.28 -27.63 -19.30
C SER A 1117 -48.73 -28.13 -17.95
N PRO A 1118 -49.07 -29.35 -17.48
CA PRO A 1118 -48.47 -29.90 -16.26
C PRO A 1118 -46.98 -30.20 -16.48
N GLY A 1119 -46.11 -29.46 -15.78
CA GLY A 1119 -44.66 -29.67 -15.82
C GLY A 1119 -44.24 -30.99 -15.16
N LYS A 1120 -43.16 -31.60 -15.67
CA LYS A 1120 -42.52 -32.74 -14.99
C LYS A 1120 -41.88 -32.25 -13.69
N ASN A 1121 -42.37 -32.73 -12.54
CA ASN A 1121 -41.91 -32.32 -11.21
C ASN A 1121 -40.41 -32.60 -10.98
N THR A 1122 -39.56 -31.59 -11.20
CA THR A 1122 -38.20 -31.52 -10.64
C THR A 1122 -38.31 -31.24 -9.14
N LYS A 1123 -38.19 -32.30 -8.32
CA LYS A 1123 -38.18 -32.15 -6.86
C LYS A 1123 -36.97 -31.31 -6.41
N PRO A 1124 -37.13 -30.35 -5.49
CA PRO A 1124 -35.98 -29.74 -4.82
C PRO A 1124 -35.27 -30.80 -3.96
N SER A 1125 -33.96 -30.94 -4.14
CA SER A 1125 -33.13 -31.92 -3.43
C SER A 1125 -32.54 -31.34 -2.14
N ASN A 1126 -32.68 -32.07 -1.04
CA ASN A 1126 -32.25 -31.67 0.31
C ASN A 1126 -30.72 -31.46 0.41
N PRO A 1127 -30.19 -30.39 1.02
CA PRO A 1127 -28.76 -30.07 1.06
C PRO A 1127 -27.97 -30.87 2.13
N ARG A 1128 -28.25 -32.17 2.28
CA ARG A 1128 -27.60 -33.05 3.29
C ARG A 1128 -27.32 -34.48 2.80
N GLN A 1129 -26.64 -34.61 1.66
CA GLN A 1129 -25.82 -35.80 1.36
C GLN A 1129 -24.84 -35.49 0.22
N TYR A 1130 -23.53 -35.44 0.51
CA TYR A 1130 -22.50 -35.16 -0.50
C TYR A 1130 -21.32 -36.13 -0.37
N HIS A 1131 -21.57 -37.41 -0.64
CA HIS A 1131 -20.52 -38.39 -0.93
C HIS A 1131 -20.84 -39.16 -2.21
N ARG A 1132 -19.90 -39.05 -3.16
CA ARG A 1132 -19.68 -39.83 -4.38
C ARG A 1132 -20.86 -40.69 -4.89
N ASP A 1133 -21.30 -40.36 -6.10
CA ASP A 1133 -21.09 -41.33 -7.18
C ASP A 1133 -20.58 -40.62 -8.46
N LYS A 1134 -19.89 -41.37 -9.32
CA LYS A 1134 -19.32 -40.93 -10.60
C LYS A 1134 -19.90 -41.76 -11.75
N SER A 1135 -21.00 -41.35 -12.38
CA SER A 1135 -21.31 -41.73 -13.79
C SER A 1135 -22.63 -41.19 -14.37
N SER A 1136 -22.74 -39.88 -14.68
CA SER A 1136 -23.74 -39.40 -15.67
C SER A 1136 -23.54 -37.96 -16.18
N MET A 1137 -22.31 -37.49 -16.37
CA MET A 1137 -22.04 -36.21 -17.06
C MET A 1137 -21.27 -36.42 -18.37
N LYS A 1138 -22.00 -36.76 -19.44
CA LYS A 1138 -21.52 -36.52 -20.82
C LYS A 1138 -21.69 -35.04 -21.15
N HIS A 1139 -20.87 -34.17 -20.55
CA HIS A 1139 -20.66 -32.83 -21.09
C HIS A 1139 -19.81 -32.93 -22.36
N PRO A 1140 -20.05 -32.08 -23.38
CA PRO A 1140 -19.16 -31.98 -24.53
C PRO A 1140 -17.77 -31.52 -24.06
N LEU A 1141 -16.72 -32.16 -24.57
CA LEU A 1141 -15.35 -31.85 -24.21
C LEU A 1141 -14.98 -30.45 -24.73
N ARG A 1142 -14.88 -29.47 -23.83
CA ARG A 1142 -14.41 -28.12 -24.13
C ARG A 1142 -12.92 -28.04 -23.81
N LEU A 1143 -12.11 -27.72 -24.83
CA LEU A 1143 -10.66 -27.59 -24.76
C LEU A 1143 -10.27 -26.14 -25.03
N VAL A 1144 -9.28 -25.64 -24.29
CA VAL A 1144 -8.70 -24.29 -24.46
C VAL A 1144 -7.19 -24.45 -24.52
N ILE A 1145 -6.54 -23.95 -25.57
CA ILE A 1145 -5.11 -24.18 -25.82
C ILE A 1145 -4.34 -22.87 -25.62
N CYS A 1146 -3.76 -22.74 -24.42
CA CYS A 1146 -2.94 -21.59 -24.02
C CYS A 1146 -1.45 -21.79 -24.34
N GLY A 1147 -0.72 -20.69 -24.51
CA GLY A 1147 0.71 -20.69 -24.84
C GLY A 1147 1.15 -19.38 -25.52
N PRO A 1148 2.47 -19.17 -25.71
CA PRO A 1148 3.02 -17.93 -26.27
C PRO A 1148 2.63 -17.69 -27.74
N PRO A 1149 2.87 -16.47 -28.27
CA PRO A 1149 2.86 -16.21 -29.72
C PRO A 1149 3.79 -17.16 -30.47
N ALA A 1150 3.45 -17.49 -31.72
CA ALA A 1150 4.15 -18.48 -32.58
C ALA A 1150 4.29 -19.91 -32.04
N GLY A 1151 3.84 -20.23 -30.81
CA GLY A 1151 3.95 -21.54 -30.17
C GLY A 1151 3.06 -22.67 -30.75
N GLY A 1152 2.77 -22.68 -32.05
CA GLY A 1152 2.08 -23.77 -32.75
C GLY A 1152 0.59 -24.00 -32.42
N LYS A 1153 -0.03 -23.12 -31.61
CA LYS A 1153 -1.40 -23.30 -31.08
C LYS A 1153 -2.45 -23.61 -32.14
N GLY A 1154 -2.53 -22.81 -33.21
CA GLY A 1154 -3.52 -22.99 -34.29
C GLY A 1154 -3.40 -24.37 -34.96
N THR A 1155 -2.18 -24.80 -35.28
CA THR A 1155 -1.89 -26.11 -35.89
C THR A 1155 -2.28 -27.28 -34.98
N GLN A 1156 -2.28 -27.09 -33.66
CA GLN A 1156 -2.80 -28.10 -32.72
C GLN A 1156 -4.33 -28.08 -32.66
N CYS A 1157 -4.97 -26.91 -32.73
CA CYS A 1157 -6.43 -26.81 -32.87
C CYS A 1157 -6.91 -27.51 -34.15
N GLU A 1158 -6.34 -27.20 -35.31
CA GLU A 1158 -6.69 -27.80 -36.61
C GLU A 1158 -6.60 -29.33 -36.58
N ARG A 1159 -5.50 -29.88 -36.04
CA ARG A 1159 -5.32 -31.33 -35.87
C ARG A 1159 -6.32 -31.97 -34.91
N LEU A 1160 -6.85 -31.22 -33.94
CA LEU A 1160 -7.90 -31.71 -33.05
C LEU A 1160 -9.28 -31.68 -33.71
N VAL A 1161 -9.58 -30.65 -34.51
CA VAL A 1161 -10.78 -30.60 -35.38
C VAL A 1161 -10.78 -31.80 -36.32
N GLU A 1162 -9.69 -31.98 -37.07
CA GLU A 1162 -9.55 -33.03 -38.09
C GLU A 1162 -9.63 -34.45 -37.48
N LYS A 1163 -9.00 -34.66 -36.32
CA LYS A 1163 -8.92 -35.98 -35.68
C LYS A 1163 -10.13 -36.37 -34.82
N TYR A 1164 -10.87 -35.39 -34.27
CA TYR A 1164 -11.94 -35.64 -33.31
C TYR A 1164 -13.30 -35.01 -33.67
N GLY A 1165 -13.41 -34.30 -34.81
CA GLY A 1165 -14.66 -33.67 -35.25
C GLY A 1165 -15.19 -32.57 -34.33
N VAL A 1166 -14.31 -31.99 -33.50
CA VAL A 1166 -14.68 -30.90 -32.58
C VAL A 1166 -14.75 -29.57 -33.33
N VAL A 1167 -15.69 -28.71 -32.95
CA VAL A 1167 -15.80 -27.36 -33.51
C VAL A 1167 -14.74 -26.46 -32.86
N HIS A 1168 -13.89 -25.84 -33.68
CA HIS A 1168 -12.97 -24.77 -33.28
C HIS A 1168 -13.71 -23.42 -33.30
N LEU A 1169 -13.43 -22.58 -32.30
CA LEU A 1169 -13.98 -21.25 -32.05
C LEU A 1169 -12.81 -20.30 -31.77
#